data_AF-A0AAE0LG74-F1
#
_entry.id   AF-A0AAE0LG74-F1
#
_cell.length_a   1.000
_cell.length_b   1.000
_cell.length_c   1.000
_cell.angle_alpha   90.00
_cell.angle_beta   90.00
_cell.angle_gamma   90.00
#
_symmetry.space_group_name_H-M   'P 1'
#
loop_
_entity.id
_entity.type
_entity.pdbx_description
1 polymer ?
#
loop_
_entity_poly.entity_id
_entity_poly.type
_entity_poly.pdbx_seq_one_letter_code
_entity_poly.pdbx_strand_id
1 'polypeptide(L)'
;MKRYSALEVNRATWLTKQVSLSYFSKLKSTLLELGIMVSTGGDRYSVDLSRIITSDEAPNPLSATLAGHYGNVICGVGQKCNKVKVINKERISLDVYVGMDGTWYDPHLILGSKTVFENQIPAMQRDMDVLISTQANAFQDNSTLLSALQHLDKQLTQRRVKKPVLWLTDGQSARFNLKVPDFAEENELVEFVYPPHTTTAHALLDRVFHMWHNTYSKSVDDWSKANPGKSVTKAVFAAVFPGAWEKWTRSIHVQRVALKPEATGVYLGSPSIVRCPLNGNLIASHDYFGDIDDQRATQFNTSIFVSDDEGVSWKFTTNVTGTYWSNLWEHKGFVYLMGTAGDNLGADEGKPGVTLAYSSDGVTWSAVETVLNATQQNVYHTAPTPVVESEGVLYRGMETWAGSQYVNGYNALMMSAKSDCLSSQTQARTWCWRKSNILEFDEGWVPHAWKVYSLDLHWQESNAVVGPNGEVYLILRVDGQQTACFNKAAVARYTPSTNKLRFEKFIDFPSSSTKFVIRRDPATKRYFALTNPVTGPTPNTESQRNVLVLATSDDLMEWKVCGEPLLHDDTGFDWTDSLRFTGFQYVDWQFDGLDIIAAVRSGYRGANSFHNANRVTFLRIPHFATRQCETGPNDWITIYPEPSSNEVWLQGNRAFSQAYSQAEARACPWPQKKTSAQNASYARCSARTLYPDYFY
;
A
#
# COMPACT_ATOMS: atom_id res chain seq x y z
N MET A 1 -6.01 -18.33 -33.41
CA MET A 1 -5.49 -19.58 -32.78
C MET A 1 -6.57 -20.13 -31.85
N LYS A 2 -6.63 -21.45 -31.63
CA LYS A 2 -7.72 -22.08 -30.87
C LYS A 2 -7.59 -21.82 -29.36
N ARG A 3 -8.72 -21.83 -28.65
CA ARG A 3 -8.80 -21.84 -27.18
C ARG A 3 -8.22 -23.16 -26.66
N TYR A 4 -7.42 -23.09 -25.61
CA TYR A 4 -7.00 -24.23 -24.79
C TYR A 4 -7.49 -24.02 -23.36
N SER A 5 -7.81 -25.11 -22.67
CA SER A 5 -8.33 -25.10 -21.30
C SER A 5 -7.22 -24.99 -20.25
N ALA A 6 -7.56 -24.59 -19.02
CA ALA A 6 -6.59 -24.43 -17.94
C ALA A 6 -5.84 -25.74 -17.57
N LEU A 7 -6.39 -26.91 -17.89
CA LEU A 7 -5.68 -28.19 -17.74
C LEU A 7 -4.60 -28.43 -18.81
N GLU A 8 -4.74 -27.79 -19.98
CA GLU A 8 -3.81 -27.93 -21.10
C GLU A 8 -2.64 -26.94 -21.02
N VAL A 9 -2.80 -25.81 -20.31
CA VAL A 9 -1.69 -24.87 -20.04
C VAL A 9 -0.54 -25.58 -19.32
N ASN A 10 -0.84 -26.41 -18.32
CA ASN A 10 0.16 -27.23 -17.61
C ASN A 10 0.75 -28.37 -18.45
N ARG A 11 0.15 -28.72 -19.60
CA ARG A 11 0.72 -29.68 -20.58
C ARG A 11 1.52 -29.00 -21.69
N ALA A 12 1.35 -27.69 -21.89
CA ALA A 12 2.05 -26.92 -22.92
C ALA A 12 3.35 -26.25 -22.42
N THR A 13 3.52 -26.05 -21.11
CA THR A 13 4.62 -25.25 -20.54
C THR A 13 5.71 -26.05 -19.80
N TRP A 14 5.61 -27.38 -19.67
CA TRP A 14 6.54 -28.23 -18.89
C TRP A 14 6.75 -27.83 -17.41
N LEU A 15 6.10 -26.77 -16.92
CA LEU A 15 6.19 -26.24 -15.57
C LEU A 15 5.44 -27.13 -14.57
N THR A 16 6.12 -28.16 -14.09
CA THR A 16 5.59 -29.02 -13.03
C THR A 16 5.93 -28.46 -11.64
N LYS A 17 5.18 -28.88 -10.61
CA LYS A 17 5.53 -28.62 -9.19
C LYS A 17 6.97 -29.06 -8.88
N GLN A 18 7.43 -30.17 -9.48
CA GLN A 18 8.78 -30.70 -9.27
C GLN A 18 9.84 -29.81 -9.93
N VAL A 19 9.61 -29.30 -11.14
CA VAL A 19 10.49 -28.32 -11.80
C VAL A 19 10.59 -27.04 -10.97
N SER A 20 9.47 -26.50 -10.50
CA SER A 20 9.45 -25.29 -9.67
C SER A 20 10.16 -25.49 -8.32
N LEU A 21 9.92 -26.61 -7.62
CA LEU A 21 10.64 -26.95 -6.39
C LEU A 21 12.15 -27.15 -6.62
N SER A 22 12.54 -27.77 -7.74
CA SER A 22 13.94 -27.94 -8.12
C SER A 22 14.62 -26.58 -8.37
N TYR A 23 13.97 -25.69 -9.13
CA TYR A 23 14.40 -24.32 -9.36
C TYR A 23 14.63 -23.57 -8.05
N PHE A 24 13.63 -23.51 -7.16
CA PHE A 24 13.78 -22.81 -5.88
C PHE A 24 14.80 -23.47 -4.95
N SER A 25 14.97 -24.80 -5.00
CA SER A 25 16.03 -25.51 -4.27
C SER A 25 17.42 -25.12 -4.76
N LYS A 26 17.64 -25.06 -6.08
CA LYS A 26 18.91 -24.65 -6.70
C LYS A 26 19.18 -23.15 -6.50
N LEU A 27 18.15 -22.30 -6.55
CA LEU A 27 18.27 -20.89 -6.23
C LEU A 27 18.67 -20.71 -4.75
N LYS A 28 18.03 -21.44 -3.83
CA LYS A 28 18.36 -21.42 -2.40
C LYS A 28 19.82 -21.80 -2.13
N SER A 29 20.31 -22.89 -2.74
CA SER A 29 21.69 -23.34 -2.55
C SER A 29 22.70 -22.37 -3.16
N THR A 30 22.42 -21.81 -4.35
CA THR A 30 23.27 -20.82 -5.00
C THR A 30 23.34 -19.52 -4.19
N LEU A 31 22.22 -19.04 -3.62
CA LEU A 31 22.22 -17.86 -2.74
C LEU A 31 23.05 -18.06 -1.46
N LEU A 32 23.06 -19.27 -0.89
CA LEU A 32 23.92 -19.62 0.25
C LEU A 32 25.41 -19.66 -0.16
N GLU A 33 25.72 -20.29 -1.29
CA GLU A 33 27.06 -20.44 -1.84
C GLU A 33 27.72 -19.08 -2.13
N LEU A 34 26.97 -18.14 -2.71
CA LEU A 34 27.43 -16.78 -3.00
C LEU A 34 27.45 -15.84 -1.77
N GLY A 35 27.07 -16.35 -0.59
CA GLY A 35 26.91 -15.55 0.63
C GLY A 35 25.95 -14.37 0.45
N ILE A 36 24.97 -14.48 -0.44
CA ILE A 36 23.87 -13.52 -0.62
C ILE A 36 22.78 -13.82 0.41
N MET A 37 22.56 -15.10 0.70
CA MET A 37 21.70 -15.55 1.78
C MET A 37 22.53 -16.20 2.90
N VAL A 38 22.21 -15.88 4.16
CA VAL A 38 22.91 -16.40 5.34
C VAL A 38 21.88 -16.92 6.35
N SER A 39 22.10 -18.11 6.91
CA SER A 39 21.22 -18.63 7.97
C SER A 39 21.40 -17.83 9.27
N THR A 40 20.28 -17.46 9.88
CA THR A 40 20.23 -16.75 11.18
C THR A 40 19.72 -17.68 12.30
N GLY A 41 19.82 -18.99 12.12
CA GLY A 41 19.34 -20.02 13.05
C GLY A 41 17.94 -20.56 12.71
N GLY A 42 17.80 -21.88 12.76
CA GLY A 42 16.59 -22.59 12.30
C GLY A 42 16.32 -22.36 10.81
N ASP A 43 15.04 -22.33 10.42
CA ASP A 43 14.60 -22.01 9.05
C ASP A 43 14.56 -20.51 8.74
N ARG A 44 15.30 -19.67 9.48
CA ARG A 44 15.39 -18.23 9.25
C ARG A 44 16.67 -17.88 8.50
N TYR A 45 16.55 -16.98 7.53
CA TYR A 45 17.63 -16.53 6.67
C TYR A 45 17.58 -15.01 6.51
N SER A 46 18.74 -14.37 6.47
CA SER A 46 18.92 -12.99 5.97
C SER A 46 19.33 -13.07 4.51
N VAL A 47 18.83 -12.16 3.66
CA VAL A 47 19.13 -12.11 2.22
C VAL A 47 19.50 -10.68 1.84
N ASP A 48 20.64 -10.50 1.18
CA ASP A 48 21.04 -9.22 0.60
C ASP A 48 20.39 -9.05 -0.79
N LEU A 49 19.20 -8.44 -0.79
CA LEU A 49 18.38 -8.26 -1.99
C LEU A 49 19.01 -7.32 -3.03
N SER A 50 19.95 -6.46 -2.64
CA SER A 50 20.67 -5.58 -3.57
C SER A 50 21.58 -6.36 -4.53
N ARG A 51 21.94 -7.60 -4.16
CA ARG A 51 22.82 -8.50 -4.91
C ARG A 51 22.07 -9.50 -5.79
N ILE A 52 20.76 -9.32 -5.99
CA ILE A 52 19.94 -10.15 -6.86
C ILE A 52 19.26 -9.26 -7.89
N ILE A 53 19.63 -9.39 -9.16
CA ILE A 53 19.11 -8.60 -10.27
C ILE A 53 18.25 -9.50 -11.16
N THR A 54 17.08 -9.04 -11.60
CA THR A 54 16.29 -9.66 -12.68
C THR A 54 16.41 -8.82 -13.95
N SER A 55 16.49 -9.47 -15.11
CA SER A 55 16.39 -8.79 -16.42
C SER A 55 15.44 -9.49 -17.38
N ASP A 56 14.83 -8.71 -18.29
CA ASP A 56 13.90 -9.21 -19.30
C ASP A 56 13.67 -8.14 -20.40
N GLU A 57 13.28 -8.56 -21.61
CA GLU A 57 13.16 -7.71 -22.81
C GLU A 57 11.69 -7.49 -23.21
N ALA A 58 11.18 -6.26 -23.05
CA ALA A 58 9.83 -5.88 -23.48
C ALA A 58 9.82 -5.24 -24.88
N PRO A 59 9.12 -5.83 -25.87
CA PRO A 59 8.95 -5.19 -27.18
C PRO A 59 7.93 -4.05 -27.10
N ASN A 60 8.32 -2.86 -27.59
CA ASN A 60 7.44 -1.70 -27.71
C ASN A 60 7.17 -1.37 -29.19
N PRO A 61 5.93 -1.49 -29.68
CA PRO A 61 5.58 -1.02 -31.01
C PRO A 61 5.57 0.52 -31.03
N LEU A 62 6.18 1.12 -32.05
CA LEU A 62 6.19 2.59 -32.19
C LEU A 62 4.79 3.19 -32.39
N SER A 63 3.84 2.41 -32.88
CA SER A 63 2.41 2.74 -32.89
C SER A 63 1.68 1.97 -31.80
N ALA A 64 1.01 2.68 -30.89
CA ALA A 64 0.17 2.06 -29.88
C ALA A 64 -0.98 1.24 -30.53
N THR A 65 -0.85 -0.09 -30.46
CA THR A 65 -1.77 -0.99 -29.74
C THR A 65 -1.30 -2.44 -29.88
N LEU A 66 -0.93 -3.07 -28.76
CA LEU A 66 -0.75 -4.52 -28.67
C LEU A 66 -2.07 -5.30 -28.87
N ALA A 67 -3.22 -4.64 -28.69
CA ALA A 67 -4.56 -5.22 -28.90
C ALA A 67 -5.06 -5.22 -30.37
N GLY A 68 -4.31 -4.65 -31.32
CA GLY A 68 -4.75 -4.56 -32.72
C GLY A 68 -5.99 -3.67 -32.93
N HIS A 69 -6.26 -2.75 -32.00
CA HIS A 69 -7.34 -1.77 -32.11
C HIS A 69 -6.78 -0.46 -32.66
N TYR A 70 -7.30 -0.05 -33.82
CA TYR A 70 -6.97 1.24 -34.42
C TYR A 70 -7.23 2.36 -33.42
N GLY A 71 -6.23 3.22 -33.18
CA GLY A 71 -6.36 4.36 -32.27
C GLY A 71 -7.59 5.21 -32.60
N ASN A 72 -8.27 5.69 -31.55
CA ASN A 72 -9.54 6.39 -31.68
C ASN A 72 -9.43 7.59 -32.64
N VAL A 73 -10.44 7.71 -33.51
CA VAL A 73 -10.48 8.77 -34.52
C VAL A 73 -10.97 10.06 -33.87
N ILE A 74 -10.05 10.95 -33.51
CA ILE A 74 -10.36 12.26 -32.92
C ILE A 74 -10.44 13.30 -34.05
N CYS A 75 -11.60 13.93 -34.20
CA CYS A 75 -11.84 15.05 -35.11
C CYS A 75 -12.83 16.04 -34.48
N GLY A 76 -12.62 17.34 -34.71
CA GLY A 76 -13.59 18.37 -34.33
C GLY A 76 -14.88 18.24 -35.13
N VAL A 77 -16.01 18.63 -34.55
CA VAL A 77 -17.32 18.61 -35.22
C VAL A 77 -17.25 19.39 -36.54
N GLY A 78 -17.53 18.71 -37.65
CA GLY A 78 -17.47 19.28 -39.01
C GLY A 78 -16.12 19.18 -39.73
N GLN A 79 -15.06 18.63 -39.12
CA GLN A 79 -13.77 18.45 -39.78
C GLN A 79 -13.59 17.05 -40.41
N LYS A 80 -12.68 16.95 -41.41
CA LYS A 80 -12.28 15.67 -42.01
C LYS A 80 -11.56 14.81 -40.96
N CYS A 81 -12.16 13.66 -40.64
CA CYS A 81 -11.61 12.73 -39.68
C CYS A 81 -10.45 11.92 -40.30
N ASN A 82 -9.23 12.23 -39.87
CA ASN A 82 -8.01 11.56 -40.32
C ASN A 82 -7.73 10.33 -39.43
N LYS A 83 -7.72 9.13 -40.03
CA LYS A 83 -7.23 7.93 -39.34
C LYS A 83 -5.72 8.02 -39.15
N VAL A 84 -5.23 7.77 -37.94
CA VAL A 84 -3.80 7.47 -37.72
C VAL A 84 -3.51 6.13 -38.40
N LYS A 85 -2.97 6.18 -39.61
CA LYS A 85 -2.61 4.98 -40.37
C LYS A 85 -1.26 4.48 -39.87
N VAL A 86 -1.21 3.25 -39.35
CA VAL A 86 0.07 2.59 -39.04
C VAL A 86 0.73 2.22 -40.36
N ILE A 87 1.80 2.93 -40.74
CA ILE A 87 2.54 2.70 -41.99
C ILE A 87 3.81 1.87 -41.75
N ASN A 88 4.49 2.07 -40.60
CA ASN A 88 5.68 1.30 -40.20
C ASN A 88 5.37 0.41 -38.99
N LYS A 89 5.64 -0.91 -39.12
CA LYS A 89 5.68 -1.87 -38.01
C LYS A 89 7.06 -1.89 -37.32
N GLU A 90 7.72 -0.75 -37.23
CA GLU A 90 9.00 -0.66 -36.53
C GLU A 90 8.79 -0.80 -35.02
N ARG A 91 9.64 -1.59 -34.37
CA ARG A 91 9.66 -1.80 -32.92
C ARG A 91 10.90 -1.17 -32.29
N ILE A 92 10.78 -0.86 -31.02
CA ILE A 92 11.89 -0.53 -30.12
C ILE A 92 11.76 -1.52 -28.97
N SER A 93 12.80 -2.28 -28.68
CA SER A 93 12.81 -3.07 -27.45
C SER A 93 13.31 -2.25 -26.28
N LEU A 94 12.76 -2.54 -25.11
CA LEU A 94 13.16 -2.03 -23.81
C LEU A 94 13.65 -3.22 -22.98
N ASP A 95 14.96 -3.31 -22.82
CA ASP A 95 15.59 -4.24 -21.89
C ASP A 95 15.72 -3.55 -20.52
N VAL A 96 15.33 -4.28 -19.47
CA VAL A 96 15.06 -3.74 -18.13
C VAL A 96 15.81 -4.54 -17.09
N TYR A 97 16.46 -3.86 -16.15
CA TYR A 97 17.16 -4.47 -15.02
C TYR A 97 16.59 -3.94 -13.71
N VAL A 98 16.21 -4.83 -12.80
CA VAL A 98 15.62 -4.50 -11.49
C VAL A 98 16.27 -5.32 -10.38
N GLY A 99 16.68 -4.69 -9.30
CA GLY A 99 17.16 -5.36 -8.09
C GLY A 99 15.99 -5.85 -7.22
N MET A 100 16.17 -6.98 -6.52
CA MET A 100 15.15 -7.50 -5.60
C MET A 100 14.92 -6.60 -4.36
N ASP A 101 15.77 -5.59 -4.16
CA ASP A 101 15.59 -4.48 -3.22
C ASP A 101 14.55 -3.44 -3.70
N GLY A 102 14.06 -3.56 -4.95
CA GLY A 102 13.16 -2.61 -5.61
C GLY A 102 13.89 -1.55 -6.43
N THR A 103 15.20 -1.65 -6.58
CA THR A 103 16.00 -0.72 -7.40
C THR A 103 15.71 -0.91 -8.89
N TRP A 104 15.36 0.17 -9.57
CA TRP A 104 15.42 0.24 -11.03
C TRP A 104 16.80 0.73 -11.48
N TYR A 105 17.37 0.06 -12.46
CA TYR A 105 18.60 0.50 -13.16
C TYR A 105 18.23 1.18 -14.48
N ASP A 106 19.17 1.94 -15.04
CA ASP A 106 18.99 2.67 -16.30
C ASP A 106 18.46 1.75 -17.42
N PRO A 107 17.43 2.18 -18.17
CA PRO A 107 16.85 1.36 -19.23
C PRO A 107 17.82 1.20 -20.40
N HIS A 108 17.68 0.08 -21.11
CA HIS A 108 18.35 -0.15 -22.38
C HIS A 108 17.35 -0.18 -23.54
N LEU A 109 17.51 0.74 -24.49
CA LEU A 109 16.68 0.83 -25.68
C LEU A 109 17.41 0.24 -26.90
N ILE A 110 16.76 -0.69 -27.59
CA ILE A 110 17.31 -1.35 -28.78
C ILE A 110 16.52 -0.94 -30.02
N LEU A 111 17.20 -0.30 -30.97
CA LEU A 111 16.60 0.35 -32.13
C LEU A 111 16.92 -0.38 -33.44
N GLY A 112 15.95 -0.47 -34.35
CA GLY A 112 16.17 -1.01 -35.70
C GLY A 112 17.17 -0.20 -36.55
N SER A 113 17.27 1.11 -36.28
CA SER A 113 18.23 2.02 -36.94
C SER A 113 18.32 3.36 -36.16
N LYS A 114 19.52 3.94 -36.10
CA LYS A 114 19.85 5.23 -35.47
C LYS A 114 19.54 6.45 -36.36
N THR A 115 19.40 6.30 -37.68
CA THR A 115 19.37 7.42 -38.65
C THR A 115 18.19 8.39 -38.48
N VAL A 116 17.10 7.94 -37.84
CA VAL A 116 15.90 8.78 -37.55
C VAL A 116 15.97 9.39 -36.13
N PHE A 117 16.96 9.00 -35.34
CA PHE A 117 17.10 9.27 -33.91
C PHE A 117 18.30 10.17 -33.58
N GLU A 118 19.27 10.36 -34.48
CA GLU A 118 20.54 11.08 -34.23
C GLU A 118 20.38 12.46 -33.58
N ASN A 119 19.34 13.22 -33.93
CA ASN A 119 19.07 14.55 -33.34
C ASN A 119 18.27 14.52 -32.03
N GLN A 120 17.67 13.38 -31.67
CA GLN A 120 16.75 13.22 -30.53
C GLN A 120 17.35 12.37 -29.40
N ILE A 121 18.23 11.41 -29.74
CA ILE A 121 19.06 10.67 -28.77
C ILE A 121 19.80 11.62 -27.82
N PRO A 122 20.48 12.68 -28.28
CA PRO A 122 21.17 13.59 -27.37
C PRO A 122 20.24 14.44 -26.50
N ALA A 123 18.94 14.53 -26.80
CA ALA A 123 17.96 15.15 -25.92
C ALA A 123 17.54 14.15 -24.83
N MET A 124 17.09 12.97 -25.24
CA MET A 124 16.69 11.91 -24.31
C MET A 124 17.82 11.52 -23.35
N GLN A 125 19.08 11.46 -23.83
CA GLN A 125 20.27 11.19 -23.00
C GLN A 125 20.78 12.38 -22.17
N ARG A 126 20.22 13.59 -22.34
CA ARG A 126 20.40 14.70 -21.38
C ARG A 126 19.36 14.66 -20.27
N ASP A 127 18.16 14.20 -20.61
CA ASP A 127 17.00 14.23 -19.71
C ASP A 127 16.90 12.96 -18.85
N MET A 128 17.54 11.85 -19.26
CA MET A 128 17.71 10.63 -18.47
C MET A 128 18.98 9.84 -18.86
N ASP A 129 19.57 9.12 -17.91
CA ASP A 129 20.59 8.12 -18.19
C ASP A 129 19.93 6.89 -18.85
N VAL A 130 20.21 6.68 -20.15
CA VAL A 130 19.62 5.60 -20.96
C VAL A 130 20.65 5.06 -21.95
N LEU A 131 20.85 3.74 -21.95
CA LEU A 131 21.68 3.06 -22.93
C LEU A 131 20.90 2.90 -24.24
N ILE A 132 21.53 3.19 -25.38
CA ILE A 132 20.88 3.11 -26.69
C ILE A 132 21.73 2.35 -27.71
N SER A 133 21.31 1.11 -27.98
CA SER A 133 21.92 0.24 -28.98
C SER A 133 21.12 0.19 -30.27
N THR A 134 21.76 -0.30 -31.33
CA THR A 134 21.12 -0.55 -32.62
C THR A 134 21.35 -1.99 -33.04
N GLN A 135 20.28 -2.65 -33.46
CA GLN A 135 20.34 -3.98 -34.06
C GLN A 135 19.28 -4.08 -35.14
N ALA A 136 19.57 -4.73 -36.27
CA ALA A 136 18.71 -4.71 -37.46
C ALA A 136 17.29 -5.27 -37.21
N ASN A 137 17.14 -6.24 -36.31
CA ASN A 137 15.85 -6.78 -35.89
C ASN A 137 15.26 -6.07 -34.65
N ALA A 138 15.96 -5.09 -34.06
CA ALA A 138 15.58 -4.40 -32.83
C ALA A 138 15.30 -5.31 -31.61
N PHE A 139 15.83 -6.54 -31.59
CA PHE A 139 15.88 -7.41 -30.42
C PHE A 139 17.29 -7.42 -29.82
N GLN A 140 17.43 -7.90 -28.59
CA GLN A 140 18.73 -8.17 -27.99
C GLN A 140 19.52 -9.23 -28.78
N ASP A 141 20.83 -9.02 -28.83
CA ASP A 141 21.85 -9.93 -29.33
C ASP A 141 23.06 -9.89 -28.39
N ASN A 142 24.07 -10.73 -28.65
CA ASN A 142 25.26 -10.85 -27.82
C ASN A 142 26.02 -9.51 -27.63
N SER A 143 26.00 -8.62 -28.63
CA SER A 143 26.75 -7.34 -28.60
C SER A 143 26.02 -6.27 -27.81
N THR A 144 24.70 -6.19 -28.01
CA THR A 144 23.81 -5.28 -27.30
C THR A 144 23.63 -5.70 -25.85
N LEU A 145 23.57 -7.01 -25.55
CA LEU A 145 23.60 -7.56 -24.20
C LEU A 145 24.93 -7.23 -23.48
N LEU A 146 26.09 -7.49 -24.10
CA LEU A 146 27.37 -7.15 -23.47
C LEU A 146 27.45 -5.65 -23.12
N SER A 147 26.90 -4.80 -23.99
CA SER A 147 26.79 -3.36 -23.72
C SER A 147 25.88 -3.05 -22.52
N ALA A 148 24.76 -3.77 -22.39
CA ALA A 148 23.82 -3.63 -21.27
C ALA A 148 24.43 -4.08 -19.94
N LEU A 149 25.13 -5.22 -19.92
CA LEU A 149 25.84 -5.71 -18.73
C LEU A 149 26.98 -4.80 -18.30
N GLN A 150 27.73 -4.22 -19.26
CA GLN A 150 28.74 -3.18 -18.98
C GLN A 150 28.13 -1.92 -18.37
N HIS A 151 26.95 -1.51 -18.84
CA HIS A 151 26.23 -0.35 -18.31
C HIS A 151 25.60 -0.62 -16.93
N LEU A 152 25.10 -1.84 -16.72
CA LEU A 152 24.63 -2.32 -15.41
C LEU A 152 25.78 -2.38 -14.40
N ASP A 153 26.92 -2.97 -14.75
CA ASP A 153 28.05 -3.12 -13.83
C ASP A 153 28.60 -1.76 -13.35
N LYS A 154 28.69 -0.79 -14.27
CA LYS A 154 29.01 0.60 -13.92
C LYS A 154 28.08 1.15 -12.84
N GLN A 155 26.77 0.92 -12.94
CA GLN A 155 25.78 1.35 -11.94
C GLN A 155 25.91 0.56 -10.62
N LEU A 156 26.10 -0.77 -10.68
CA LEU A 156 26.36 -1.61 -9.49
C LEU A 156 27.60 -1.11 -8.73
N THR A 157 28.67 -0.78 -9.44
CA THR A 157 29.92 -0.23 -8.91
C THR A 157 29.71 1.17 -8.30
N GLN A 158 29.01 2.08 -9.00
CA GLN A 158 28.66 3.40 -8.48
C GLN A 158 27.84 3.32 -7.18
N ARG A 159 26.92 2.36 -7.11
CA ARG A 159 26.07 2.07 -5.94
C ARG A 159 26.78 1.26 -4.86
N ARG A 160 28.01 0.81 -5.08
CA ARG A 160 28.82 -0.02 -4.17
C ARG A 160 28.13 -1.35 -3.81
N VAL A 161 27.36 -1.92 -4.74
CA VAL A 161 26.74 -3.25 -4.56
C VAL A 161 27.83 -4.29 -4.40
N LYS A 162 27.76 -5.06 -3.32
CA LYS A 162 28.78 -6.07 -2.99
C LYS A 162 28.73 -7.24 -3.97
N LYS A 163 29.89 -7.62 -4.51
CA LYS A 163 30.06 -8.81 -5.36
C LYS A 163 30.26 -10.10 -4.52
N PRO A 164 29.97 -11.30 -5.07
CA PRO A 164 29.30 -11.55 -6.34
C PRO A 164 27.82 -11.13 -6.34
N VAL A 165 27.26 -10.89 -7.52
CA VAL A 165 25.84 -10.52 -7.74
C VAL A 165 25.18 -11.62 -8.56
N LEU A 166 24.01 -12.09 -8.13
CA LEU A 166 23.21 -13.07 -8.86
C LEU A 166 22.33 -12.38 -9.90
N TRP A 167 22.42 -12.80 -11.15
CA TRP A 167 21.66 -12.24 -12.27
C TRP A 167 20.66 -13.27 -12.80
N LEU A 168 19.38 -13.07 -12.48
CA LEU A 168 18.25 -13.87 -12.94
C LEU A 168 17.84 -13.44 -14.35
N THR A 169 17.82 -14.37 -15.30
CA THR A 169 17.55 -14.05 -16.70
C THR A 169 16.89 -15.20 -17.46
N ASP A 170 16.37 -14.91 -18.64
CA ASP A 170 15.76 -15.88 -19.54
C ASP A 170 16.81 -16.69 -20.32
N GLY A 171 16.39 -17.82 -20.91
CA GLY A 171 17.25 -18.70 -21.69
C GLY A 171 17.46 -18.27 -23.15
N GLN A 172 17.49 -16.95 -23.44
CA GLN A 172 17.72 -16.46 -24.80
C GLN A 172 19.09 -16.91 -25.33
N SER A 173 19.19 -17.20 -26.63
CA SER A 173 20.45 -17.59 -27.25
C SER A 173 21.57 -16.54 -27.14
N ALA A 174 21.22 -15.27 -26.84
CA ALA A 174 22.18 -14.19 -26.63
C ALA A 174 23.06 -14.38 -25.37
N ARG A 175 22.57 -15.11 -24.36
CA ARG A 175 23.30 -15.36 -23.11
C ARG A 175 24.50 -16.30 -23.31
N PHE A 176 24.32 -17.34 -24.13
CA PHE A 176 25.25 -18.47 -24.26
C PHE A 176 26.41 -18.24 -25.25
N ASN A 177 26.84 -17.00 -25.47
CA ASN A 177 27.99 -16.68 -26.32
C ASN A 177 29.19 -16.26 -25.48
N LEU A 178 30.35 -16.91 -25.68
CA LEU A 178 31.60 -16.77 -24.89
C LEU A 178 31.82 -15.38 -24.23
N LYS A 179 31.71 -14.29 -24.99
CA LYS A 179 31.94 -12.93 -24.47
C LYS A 179 31.05 -12.49 -23.31
N VAL A 180 29.85 -13.05 -23.17
CA VAL A 180 28.90 -12.72 -22.10
C VAL A 180 29.29 -13.45 -20.80
N PRO A 181 29.49 -14.78 -20.77
CA PRO A 181 30.10 -15.47 -19.64
C PRO A 181 31.49 -14.94 -19.26
N ASP A 182 32.37 -14.65 -20.23
CA ASP A 182 33.70 -14.08 -19.97
C ASP A 182 33.59 -12.78 -19.14
N PHE A 183 32.76 -11.83 -19.60
CA PHE A 183 32.50 -10.58 -18.89
C PHE A 183 31.81 -10.82 -17.53
N ALA A 184 30.89 -11.77 -17.46
CA ALA A 184 30.15 -12.07 -16.25
C ALA A 184 31.08 -12.67 -15.16
N GLU A 185 32.00 -13.56 -15.53
CA GLU A 185 33.03 -14.10 -14.64
C GLU A 185 34.01 -13.00 -14.18
N GLU A 186 34.54 -12.20 -15.11
CA GLU A 186 35.45 -11.07 -14.81
C GLU A 186 34.87 -10.05 -13.81
N ASN A 187 33.54 -9.89 -13.79
CA ASN A 187 32.85 -8.89 -12.98
C ASN A 187 31.98 -9.52 -11.88
N GLU A 188 32.20 -10.79 -11.54
CA GLU A 188 31.48 -11.54 -10.48
C GLU A 188 29.94 -11.45 -10.60
N LEU A 189 29.42 -11.49 -11.83
CA LEU A 189 28.00 -11.61 -12.17
C LEU A 189 27.68 -13.09 -12.40
N VAL A 190 26.92 -13.70 -11.49
CA VAL A 190 26.54 -15.11 -11.59
C VAL A 190 25.21 -15.23 -12.33
N GLU A 191 25.28 -15.61 -13.59
CA GLU A 191 24.09 -15.87 -14.41
C GLU A 191 23.28 -17.06 -13.84
N PHE A 192 21.96 -16.86 -13.71
CA PHE A 192 21.02 -17.85 -13.21
C PHE A 192 19.78 -17.90 -14.09
N VAL A 193 19.82 -18.81 -15.07
CA VAL A 193 18.82 -18.91 -16.12
C VAL A 193 17.53 -19.56 -15.59
N TYR A 194 16.37 -18.97 -15.92
CA TYR A 194 15.06 -19.57 -15.64
C TYR A 194 14.89 -20.91 -16.37
N PRO A 195 14.10 -21.86 -15.84
CA PRO A 195 13.83 -23.10 -16.55
C PRO A 195 13.12 -22.80 -17.90
N PRO A 196 13.26 -23.65 -18.92
CA PRO A 196 12.58 -23.43 -20.19
C PRO A 196 11.06 -23.43 -20.02
N HIS A 197 10.38 -22.57 -20.79
CA HIS A 197 8.91 -22.44 -20.86
C HIS A 197 8.22 -21.92 -19.57
N THR A 198 8.95 -21.24 -18.67
CA THR A 198 8.41 -20.70 -17.39
C THR A 198 7.93 -19.25 -17.45
N THR A 199 7.62 -18.74 -18.65
CA THR A 199 6.99 -17.44 -18.91
C THR A 199 5.85 -17.20 -17.91
N THR A 200 5.81 -16.02 -17.28
CA THR A 200 4.90 -15.60 -16.21
C THR A 200 5.01 -16.27 -14.83
N ALA A 201 5.80 -17.34 -14.63
CA ALA A 201 5.84 -18.06 -13.35
C ALA A 201 7.15 -17.84 -12.57
N HIS A 202 8.28 -17.82 -13.27
CA HIS A 202 9.61 -17.54 -12.69
C HIS A 202 10.21 -16.24 -13.20
N ALA A 203 9.91 -15.85 -14.45
CA ALA A 203 10.20 -14.52 -14.97
C ALA A 203 9.33 -13.48 -14.25
N LEU A 204 9.97 -12.60 -13.47
CA LEU A 204 9.28 -11.61 -12.65
C LEU A 204 8.85 -10.37 -13.45
N LEU A 205 9.63 -10.00 -14.48
CA LEU A 205 9.38 -8.79 -15.28
C LEU A 205 8.22 -8.97 -16.27
N ASP A 206 8.10 -10.13 -16.90
CA ASP A 206 6.87 -10.68 -17.52
C ASP A 206 5.57 -10.30 -16.78
N ARG A 207 5.59 -10.34 -15.44
CA ARG A 207 4.40 -10.06 -14.61
C ARG A 207 4.07 -8.58 -14.46
N VAL A 208 5.02 -7.68 -14.72
CA VAL A 208 4.85 -6.23 -14.57
C VAL A 208 4.88 -5.47 -15.90
N PHE A 209 5.35 -6.08 -17.00
CA PHE A 209 5.38 -5.42 -18.31
C PHE A 209 4.01 -5.00 -18.84
N HIS A 210 2.93 -5.68 -18.46
CA HIS A 210 1.58 -5.22 -18.80
C HIS A 210 1.27 -3.82 -18.22
N MET A 211 1.78 -3.49 -17.02
CA MET A 211 1.64 -2.16 -16.42
C MET A 211 2.48 -1.12 -17.17
N TRP A 212 3.68 -1.50 -17.62
CA TRP A 212 4.50 -0.67 -18.51
C TRP A 212 3.75 -0.36 -19.81
N HIS A 213 3.25 -1.38 -20.51
CA HIS A 213 2.54 -1.21 -21.78
C HIS A 213 1.30 -0.33 -21.63
N ASN A 214 0.56 -0.44 -20.51
CA ASN A 214 -0.55 0.45 -20.19
C ASN A 214 -0.08 1.90 -19.94
N THR A 215 0.95 2.09 -19.13
CA THR A 215 1.51 3.42 -18.77
C THR A 215 2.07 4.16 -19.99
N TYR A 216 2.80 3.45 -20.84
CA TYR A 216 3.33 3.95 -22.10
C TYR A 216 2.19 4.27 -23.08
N SER A 217 1.20 3.37 -23.25
CA SER A 217 0.05 3.62 -24.13
C SER A 217 -0.74 4.86 -23.72
N LYS A 218 -1.07 5.03 -22.43
CA LYS A 218 -1.74 6.23 -21.90
C LYS A 218 -0.94 7.51 -22.20
N SER A 219 0.39 7.46 -22.05
CA SER A 219 1.26 8.59 -22.33
C SER A 219 1.34 8.94 -23.83
N VAL A 220 1.26 7.94 -24.72
CA VAL A 220 1.14 8.14 -26.18
C VAL A 220 -0.24 8.69 -26.57
N ASP A 221 -1.32 8.23 -25.92
CA ASP A 221 -2.67 8.74 -26.15
C ASP A 221 -2.80 10.20 -25.72
N ASP A 222 -2.25 10.58 -24.57
CA ASP A 222 -2.25 11.97 -24.09
C ASP A 222 -1.45 12.90 -25.01
N TRP A 223 -0.28 12.44 -25.49
CA TRP A 223 0.47 13.16 -26.53
C TRP A 223 -0.36 13.32 -27.82
N SER A 224 -1.08 12.28 -28.22
CA SER A 224 -1.88 12.25 -29.45
C SER A 224 -3.11 13.19 -29.37
N LYS A 225 -3.76 13.27 -28.21
CA LYS A 225 -4.83 14.26 -27.93
C LYS A 225 -4.31 15.69 -28.07
N ALA A 226 -3.11 15.97 -27.57
CA ALA A 226 -2.46 17.28 -27.70
C ALA A 226 -1.90 17.57 -29.11
N ASN A 227 -1.77 16.56 -29.97
CA ASN A 227 -1.15 16.66 -31.30
C ASN A 227 -2.04 16.05 -32.41
N PRO A 228 -3.29 16.53 -32.58
CA PRO A 228 -4.24 15.92 -33.51
C PRO A 228 -3.69 15.90 -34.95
N GLY A 229 -3.80 14.74 -35.59
CA GLY A 229 -3.35 14.52 -36.97
C GLY A 229 -1.84 14.25 -37.15
N LYS A 230 -1.01 14.34 -36.10
CA LYS A 230 0.40 13.92 -36.18
C LYS A 230 0.51 12.40 -36.01
N SER A 231 1.50 11.79 -36.68
CA SER A 231 1.82 10.36 -36.49
C SER A 231 2.83 10.18 -35.36
N VAL A 232 2.70 9.08 -34.61
CA VAL A 232 3.72 8.66 -33.64
C VAL A 232 4.96 8.20 -34.41
N THR A 233 6.10 8.83 -34.15
CA THR A 233 7.39 8.51 -34.78
C THR A 233 8.44 8.16 -33.73
N LYS A 234 9.62 7.75 -34.18
CA LYS A 234 10.82 7.58 -33.32
C LYS A 234 11.15 8.82 -32.48
N ALA A 235 10.98 10.03 -33.02
CA ALA A 235 11.14 11.27 -32.27
C ALA A 235 10.04 11.47 -31.21
N VAL A 236 8.82 11.00 -31.47
CA VAL A 236 7.73 11.04 -30.48
C VAL A 236 7.97 10.03 -29.36
N PHE A 237 8.46 8.83 -29.68
CA PHE A 237 8.93 7.88 -28.67
C PHE A 237 10.00 8.53 -27.78
N ALA A 238 11.00 9.19 -28.36
CA ALA A 238 12.06 9.86 -27.60
C ALA A 238 11.53 10.92 -26.62
N ALA A 239 10.48 11.64 -26.99
CA ALA A 239 9.88 12.68 -26.16
C ALA A 239 8.89 12.15 -25.11
N VAL A 240 8.20 11.04 -25.39
CA VAL A 240 7.21 10.43 -24.48
C VAL A 240 7.85 9.44 -23.50
N PHE A 241 8.91 8.74 -23.92
CA PHE A 241 9.54 7.67 -23.16
C PHE A 241 10.06 8.13 -21.78
N PRO A 242 10.80 9.23 -21.62
CA PRO A 242 11.29 9.66 -20.29
C PRO A 242 10.17 9.83 -19.28
N GLY A 243 9.08 10.54 -19.65
CA GLY A 243 7.94 10.73 -18.76
C GLY A 243 7.11 9.45 -18.53
N ALA A 244 7.06 8.53 -19.48
CA ALA A 244 6.41 7.23 -19.27
C ALA A 244 7.24 6.30 -18.38
N TRP A 245 8.56 6.27 -18.58
CA TRP A 245 9.53 5.55 -17.77
C TRP A 245 9.55 6.08 -16.35
N GLU A 246 9.58 7.41 -16.18
CA GLU A 246 9.47 8.07 -14.88
C GLU A 246 8.16 7.70 -14.18
N LYS A 247 7.00 7.75 -14.84
CA LYS A 247 5.72 7.32 -14.25
C LYS A 247 5.72 5.84 -13.82
N TRP A 248 6.38 4.96 -14.59
CA TRP A 248 6.44 3.53 -14.28
C TRP A 248 7.43 3.20 -13.15
N THR A 249 8.57 3.89 -13.09
CA THR A 249 9.66 3.62 -12.13
C THR A 249 9.59 4.46 -10.86
N ARG A 250 9.09 5.71 -10.94
CA ARG A 250 8.67 6.51 -9.77
C ARG A 250 7.26 6.15 -9.30
N SER A 251 6.72 5.01 -9.71
CA SER A 251 5.57 4.44 -9.01
C SER A 251 5.98 4.26 -7.55
N ILE A 252 5.45 5.14 -6.70
CA ILE A 252 5.28 5.03 -5.25
C ILE A 252 6.12 3.92 -4.62
N HIS A 253 7.11 4.28 -3.80
CA HIS A 253 7.96 3.28 -3.13
C HIS A 253 7.13 2.51 -2.09
N VAL A 254 6.57 1.38 -2.54
CA VAL A 254 5.78 0.43 -1.74
C VAL A 254 6.73 -0.63 -1.19
N GLN A 255 7.19 -0.45 0.05
CA GLN A 255 8.05 -1.43 0.73
C GLN A 255 7.33 -2.09 1.90
N ARG A 256 7.77 -3.27 2.31
CA ARG A 256 7.11 -4.04 3.37
C ARG A 256 7.78 -3.81 4.71
N VAL A 257 7.05 -3.26 5.68
CA VAL A 257 7.50 -3.11 7.06
C VAL A 257 7.39 -4.46 7.78
N ALA A 258 6.24 -5.13 7.65
CA ALA A 258 5.95 -6.38 8.33
C ALA A 258 5.00 -7.28 7.53
N LEU A 259 5.07 -8.60 7.75
CA LEU A 259 4.21 -9.63 7.15
C LEU A 259 3.77 -10.66 8.22
N LYS A 260 2.51 -11.04 8.19
CA LYS A 260 1.99 -12.29 8.78
C LYS A 260 1.12 -12.98 7.73
N PRO A 261 1.46 -14.21 7.29
CA PRO A 261 0.55 -14.99 6.44
C PRO A 261 -0.78 -15.22 7.16
N GLU A 262 -1.86 -15.15 6.39
CA GLU A 262 -3.25 -15.35 6.81
C GLU A 262 -3.48 -16.70 7.51
N ALA A 263 -2.73 -17.73 7.12
CA ALA A 263 -2.74 -19.05 7.74
C ALA A 263 -2.27 -19.09 9.20
N THR A 264 -1.66 -17.99 9.71
CA THR A 264 -1.26 -17.88 11.12
C THR A 264 -2.39 -17.47 12.05
N GLY A 265 -3.50 -16.93 11.53
CA GLY A 265 -4.57 -16.34 12.35
C GLY A 265 -4.20 -14.99 13.02
N VAL A 266 -2.95 -14.53 12.86
CA VAL A 266 -2.44 -13.26 13.40
C VAL A 266 -2.42 -12.19 12.31
N TYR A 267 -3.01 -11.04 12.60
CA TYR A 267 -3.17 -9.91 11.68
C TYR A 267 -2.51 -8.65 12.22
N LEU A 268 -2.22 -7.67 11.35
CA LEU A 268 -1.51 -6.45 11.71
C LEU A 268 -2.48 -5.26 11.77
N GLY A 269 -2.51 -4.57 12.91
CA GLY A 269 -3.39 -3.44 13.21
C GLY A 269 -2.65 -2.11 13.29
N SER A 270 -3.44 -1.02 13.26
CA SER A 270 -3.07 0.34 13.69
C SER A 270 -1.60 0.78 13.48
N PRO A 271 -1.17 0.95 12.21
CA PRO A 271 0.17 1.43 11.92
C PRO A 271 0.36 2.92 12.26
N SER A 272 1.58 3.28 12.66
CA SER A 272 2.02 4.67 12.81
C SER A 272 3.43 4.87 12.24
N ILE A 273 3.81 6.10 11.87
CA ILE A 273 5.14 6.41 11.33
C ILE A 273 5.65 7.79 11.76
N VAL A 274 6.96 7.89 11.99
CA VAL A 274 7.66 9.15 12.26
C VAL A 274 9.14 9.06 11.85
N ARG A 275 9.77 10.19 11.54
CA ARG A 275 11.23 10.27 11.42
C ARG A 275 11.84 10.62 12.78
N CYS A 276 12.86 9.88 13.20
CA CYS A 276 13.57 10.12 14.45
C CYS A 276 14.38 11.43 14.37
N PRO A 277 14.23 12.39 15.31
CA PRO A 277 14.94 13.66 15.27
C PRO A 277 16.45 13.53 15.58
N LEU A 278 16.86 12.48 16.30
CA LEU A 278 18.26 12.32 16.75
C LEU A 278 19.20 11.79 15.65
N ASN A 279 18.74 10.81 14.88
CA ASN A 279 19.56 10.07 13.91
C ASN A 279 19.00 10.10 12.47
N GLY A 280 17.80 10.65 12.26
CA GLY A 280 17.15 10.71 10.97
C GLY A 280 16.48 9.41 10.52
N ASN A 281 16.60 8.29 11.25
CA ASN A 281 16.00 7.01 10.86
C ASN A 281 14.47 7.09 10.82
N LEU A 282 13.84 6.30 9.94
CA LEU A 282 12.39 6.15 9.95
C LEU A 282 11.99 5.11 11.01
N ILE A 283 10.97 5.43 11.79
CA ILE A 283 10.37 4.54 12.79
C ILE A 283 8.93 4.28 12.37
N ALA A 284 8.57 3.01 12.23
CA ALA A 284 7.20 2.58 12.03
C ALA A 284 6.77 1.71 13.22
N SER A 285 5.54 1.87 13.67
CA SER A 285 4.93 1.00 14.66
C SER A 285 3.68 0.34 14.10
N HIS A 286 3.31 -0.80 14.67
CA HIS A 286 1.99 -1.42 14.47
C HIS A 286 1.68 -2.36 15.65
N ASP A 287 0.44 -2.80 15.77
CA ASP A 287 0.04 -3.82 16.75
C ASP A 287 -0.50 -5.10 16.08
N TYR A 288 -0.87 -6.09 16.89
CA TYR A 288 -1.37 -7.38 16.42
C TYR A 288 -2.74 -7.70 17.02
N PHE A 289 -3.61 -8.31 16.20
CA PHE A 289 -4.91 -8.83 16.60
C PHE A 289 -5.19 -10.18 15.92
N GLY A 290 -6.20 -10.91 16.39
CA GLY A 290 -6.55 -12.25 15.88
C GLY A 290 -6.29 -13.35 16.91
N ASP A 291 -5.97 -14.56 16.45
CA ASP A 291 -5.64 -15.70 17.30
C ASP A 291 -4.14 -15.69 17.60
N ILE A 292 -3.76 -15.18 18.78
CA ILE A 292 -2.38 -14.80 19.11
C ILE A 292 -1.69 -15.88 19.96
N ASP A 293 -0.91 -16.74 19.28
CA ASP A 293 0.05 -17.68 19.89
C ASP A 293 1.44 -17.57 19.23
N ASP A 294 2.03 -16.37 19.26
CA ASP A 294 3.37 -16.08 18.71
C ASP A 294 4.16 -15.20 19.69
N GLN A 295 5.35 -15.63 20.12
CA GLN A 295 6.17 -14.90 21.10
C GLN A 295 6.56 -13.46 20.67
N ARG A 296 6.45 -13.10 19.38
CA ARG A 296 6.67 -11.73 18.88
C ARG A 296 5.39 -10.91 18.77
N ALA A 297 4.24 -11.56 18.64
CA ALA A 297 2.94 -10.91 18.62
C ALA A 297 2.28 -11.13 19.98
N THR A 298 2.19 -10.10 20.81
CA THR A 298 1.44 -10.17 22.06
C THR A 298 0.33 -9.15 21.98
N GLN A 299 -0.89 -9.54 22.35
CA GLN A 299 -1.99 -8.59 22.46
C GLN A 299 -1.58 -7.45 23.41
N PHE A 300 -2.00 -6.22 23.11
CA PHE A 300 -1.68 -5.02 23.90
C PHE A 300 -0.21 -4.58 23.91
N ASN A 301 0.58 -5.08 22.96
CA ASN A 301 1.91 -4.56 22.68
C ASN A 301 1.92 -3.85 21.33
N THR A 302 2.72 -2.77 21.25
CA THR A 302 3.03 -2.09 20.00
C THR A 302 4.44 -2.48 19.56
N SER A 303 4.56 -3.11 18.39
CA SER A 303 5.84 -3.49 17.78
C SER A 303 6.48 -2.31 17.08
N ILE A 304 7.80 -2.15 17.23
CA ILE A 304 8.60 -1.05 16.66
C ILE A 304 9.56 -1.59 15.60
N PHE A 305 9.53 -0.97 14.43
CA PHE A 305 10.38 -1.25 13.27
C PHE A 305 11.16 0.02 12.90
N VAL A 306 12.43 -0.14 12.54
CA VAL A 306 13.30 0.96 12.15
C VAL A 306 13.91 0.70 10.78
N SER A 307 13.98 1.75 9.96
CA SER A 307 14.73 1.82 8.70
C SER A 307 15.81 2.90 8.82
N ASP A 308 17.05 2.50 8.53
CA ASP A 308 18.26 3.32 8.43
C ASP A 308 18.65 3.60 6.96
N ASP A 309 17.74 3.31 6.03
CA ASP A 309 17.93 3.33 4.57
C ASP A 309 16.74 3.96 3.81
N GLU A 310 16.16 5.03 4.37
CA GLU A 310 15.07 5.84 3.78
C GLU A 310 13.76 5.09 3.45
N GLY A 311 13.58 3.91 4.06
CA GLY A 311 12.40 3.05 3.96
C GLY A 311 12.57 1.84 3.05
N VAL A 312 13.78 1.59 2.53
CA VAL A 312 14.08 0.45 1.65
C VAL A 312 14.00 -0.88 2.41
N SER A 313 14.54 -0.97 3.62
CA SER A 313 14.45 -2.14 4.48
C SER A 313 14.04 -1.79 5.91
N TRP A 314 13.36 -2.73 6.58
CA TRP A 314 12.79 -2.52 7.91
C TRP A 314 13.20 -3.62 8.86
N LYS A 315 13.74 -3.22 10.02
CA LYS A 315 14.25 -4.11 11.07
C LYS A 315 13.32 -4.00 12.28
N PHE A 316 12.73 -5.11 12.72
CA PHE A 316 12.08 -5.18 14.03
C PHE A 316 13.11 -4.91 15.12
N THR A 317 12.78 -4.03 16.08
CA THR A 317 13.68 -3.63 17.17
C THR A 317 13.17 -4.12 18.53
N THR A 318 11.94 -3.74 18.91
CA THR A 318 11.37 -4.04 20.22
C THR A 318 9.84 -4.06 20.20
N ASN A 319 9.24 -4.55 21.29
CA ASN A 319 7.83 -4.38 21.62
C ASN A 319 7.72 -3.43 22.81
N VAL A 320 6.91 -2.37 22.68
CA VAL A 320 6.49 -1.53 23.81
C VAL A 320 5.25 -2.18 24.43
N THR A 321 5.38 -2.66 25.66
CA THR A 321 4.38 -3.50 26.33
C THR A 321 3.34 -2.67 27.08
N GLY A 322 2.06 -3.02 26.94
CA GLY A 322 0.96 -2.32 27.62
C GLY A 322 0.51 -1.04 26.91
N THR A 323 0.71 -0.95 25.60
CA THR A 323 0.23 0.15 24.76
C THR A 323 -0.20 -0.37 23.40
N TYR A 324 -1.37 0.08 22.93
CA TYR A 324 -2.11 -0.48 21.80
C TYR A 324 -2.81 0.65 21.03
N TRP A 325 -3.04 0.47 19.72
CA TRP A 325 -3.60 1.49 18.82
C TRP A 325 -2.82 2.82 18.79
N SER A 326 -1.51 2.75 19.03
CA SER A 326 -0.72 3.91 19.43
C SER A 326 -0.19 4.77 18.26
N ASN A 327 -0.31 6.10 18.39
CA ASN A 327 0.30 7.07 17.49
C ASN A 327 1.75 7.37 17.88
N LEU A 328 2.62 7.40 16.87
CA LEU A 328 3.96 7.99 16.90
C LEU A 328 3.92 9.46 16.49
N TRP A 329 4.59 10.33 17.26
CA TRP A 329 4.90 11.70 16.84
C TRP A 329 6.22 12.20 17.45
N GLU A 330 6.81 13.20 16.81
CA GLU A 330 7.98 13.92 17.33
C GLU A 330 7.51 15.11 18.17
N HIS A 331 8.17 15.34 19.31
CA HIS A 331 8.01 16.57 20.08
C HIS A 331 9.29 16.94 20.83
N LYS A 332 9.86 18.10 20.53
CA LYS A 332 11.04 18.69 21.23
C LYS A 332 12.24 17.74 21.31
N GLY A 333 12.54 17.03 20.23
CA GLY A 333 13.70 16.15 20.09
C GLY A 333 13.49 14.73 20.60
N PHE A 334 12.28 14.35 20.99
CA PHE A 334 11.91 12.99 21.38
C PHE A 334 10.78 12.45 20.51
N VAL A 335 10.76 11.14 20.33
CA VAL A 335 9.62 10.42 19.75
C VAL A 335 8.72 9.95 20.88
N TYR A 336 7.43 10.18 20.77
CA TYR A 336 6.42 9.74 21.73
C TYR A 336 5.51 8.70 21.09
N LEU A 337 4.96 7.82 21.94
CA LEU A 337 4.01 6.78 21.56
C LEU A 337 2.80 6.85 22.52
N MET A 338 1.60 7.12 21.99
CA MET A 338 0.37 7.25 22.78
C MET A 338 -0.78 6.47 22.18
N GLY A 339 -1.40 5.62 22.99
CA GLY A 339 -2.57 4.84 22.65
C GLY A 339 -3.40 4.50 23.87
N THR A 340 -4.06 3.35 23.85
CA THR A 340 -4.74 2.78 25.03
C THR A 340 -3.92 1.64 25.62
N ALA A 341 -4.30 1.15 26.79
CA ALA A 341 -3.69 -0.05 27.37
C ALA A 341 -4.20 -1.37 26.77
N GLY A 342 -5.27 -1.35 25.94
CA GLY A 342 -5.80 -2.53 25.24
C GLY A 342 -7.19 -2.33 24.63
N ASP A 343 -7.78 -3.40 24.08
CA ASP A 343 -9.06 -3.41 23.34
C ASP A 343 -10.29 -3.66 24.24
N ASN A 344 -10.61 -2.67 25.07
CA ASN A 344 -11.58 -2.82 26.16
C ASN A 344 -11.08 -3.75 27.26
N LEU A 345 -9.86 -3.49 27.77
CA LEU A 345 -9.57 -3.81 29.16
C LEU A 345 -10.74 -3.28 29.99
N GLY A 346 -11.46 -4.20 30.65
CA GLY A 346 -12.84 -3.96 31.06
C GLY A 346 -13.03 -2.77 32.00
N ALA A 347 -14.29 -2.45 32.29
CA ALA A 347 -14.75 -1.36 33.15
C ALA A 347 -14.31 -1.46 34.64
N ASP A 348 -13.24 -2.21 34.93
CA ASP A 348 -12.56 -2.28 36.21
C ASP A 348 -11.83 -0.95 36.49
N GLU A 349 -12.38 -0.23 37.45
CA GLU A 349 -11.93 1.08 37.87
C GLU A 349 -10.45 1.08 38.32
N GLY A 350 -9.67 2.07 37.87
CA GLY A 350 -8.27 2.22 38.24
C GLY A 350 -7.26 1.49 37.35
N LYS A 351 -7.70 0.76 36.31
CA LYS A 351 -6.79 0.24 35.28
C LYS A 351 -6.22 1.36 34.39
N PRO A 352 -5.03 1.16 33.78
CA PRO A 352 -4.51 2.03 32.72
C PRO A 352 -5.54 2.23 31.61
N GLY A 353 -5.82 3.48 31.26
CA GLY A 353 -6.74 3.85 30.18
C GLY A 353 -5.97 4.31 28.95
N VAL A 354 -5.55 5.58 28.97
CA VAL A 354 -4.68 6.19 27.95
C VAL A 354 -3.24 6.11 28.40
N THR A 355 -2.35 5.64 27.52
CA THR A 355 -0.96 5.32 27.82
C THR A 355 0.03 6.19 27.04
N LEU A 356 1.22 6.40 27.58
CA LEU A 356 2.28 7.23 26.98
C LEU A 356 3.65 6.60 27.23
N ALA A 357 4.45 6.45 26.18
CA ALA A 357 5.88 6.18 26.26
C ALA A 357 6.67 7.17 25.39
N TYR A 358 7.99 7.20 25.55
CA TYR A 358 8.86 8.01 24.71
C TYR A 358 10.22 7.35 24.47
N SER A 359 10.93 7.83 23.45
CA SER A 359 12.25 7.40 23.02
C SER A 359 13.05 8.60 22.50
N SER A 360 14.38 8.57 22.66
CA SER A 360 15.29 9.55 22.04
C SER A 360 15.91 9.05 20.74
N ASP A 361 15.99 7.74 20.53
CA ASP A 361 16.72 7.09 19.43
C ASP A 361 15.79 6.29 18.48
N GLY A 362 14.53 6.09 18.86
CA GLY A 362 13.53 5.25 18.17
C GLY A 362 13.57 3.77 18.55
N VAL A 363 14.59 3.34 19.30
CA VAL A 363 14.93 1.93 19.56
C VAL A 363 14.74 1.58 21.03
N THR A 364 15.21 2.47 21.91
CA THR A 364 15.13 2.36 23.36
C THR A 364 13.95 3.18 23.86
N TRP A 365 13.02 2.53 24.56
CA TRP A 365 11.77 3.16 25.01
C TRP A 365 11.70 3.24 26.53
N SER A 366 11.05 4.30 27.02
CA SER A 366 10.69 4.44 28.43
C SER A 366 9.75 3.31 28.88
N ALA A 367 9.59 3.15 30.19
CA ALA A 367 8.39 2.49 30.71
C ALA A 367 7.13 3.21 30.20
N VAL A 368 6.05 2.45 30.01
CA VAL A 368 4.74 3.01 29.66
C VAL A 368 4.11 3.64 30.91
N GLU A 369 3.75 4.91 30.81
CA GLU A 369 3.02 5.65 31.83
C GLU A 369 1.52 5.71 31.50
N THR A 370 0.66 5.69 32.52
CA THR A 370 -0.76 6.02 32.35
C THR A 370 -0.96 7.53 32.44
N VAL A 371 -1.51 8.15 31.39
CA VAL A 371 -1.87 9.58 31.39
C VAL A 371 -3.33 9.85 31.74
N LEU A 372 -4.23 8.89 31.50
CA LEU A 372 -5.59 8.88 32.04
C LEU A 372 -5.98 7.46 32.48
N ASN A 373 -6.43 7.30 33.73
CA ASN A 373 -6.97 6.03 34.22
C ASN A 373 -8.36 5.75 33.63
N ALA A 374 -8.65 4.49 33.33
CA ALA A 374 -9.99 4.04 33.00
C ALA A 374 -10.92 4.13 34.23
N THR A 375 -12.20 4.38 33.99
CA THR A 375 -13.26 4.33 35.03
C THR A 375 -14.44 3.53 34.52
N GLN A 376 -15.36 3.14 35.41
CA GLN A 376 -16.58 2.40 35.03
C GLN A 376 -17.41 3.09 33.92
N GLN A 377 -17.30 4.42 33.82
CA GLN A 377 -17.98 5.27 32.84
C GLN A 377 -17.07 5.75 31.70
N ASN A 378 -15.77 5.40 31.72
CA ASN A 378 -14.81 5.84 30.71
C ASN A 378 -13.81 4.71 30.40
N VAL A 379 -14.16 3.88 29.42
CA VAL A 379 -13.21 2.97 28.74
C VAL A 379 -12.76 3.66 27.45
N TYR A 380 -11.49 4.03 27.38
CA TYR A 380 -10.97 4.84 26.27
C TYR A 380 -10.69 4.01 25.02
N HIS A 381 -10.88 4.64 23.86
CA HIS A 381 -10.59 4.14 22.53
C HIS A 381 -9.79 5.18 21.74
N THR A 382 -8.99 4.72 20.79
CA THR A 382 -8.32 5.58 19.80
C THR A 382 -7.81 4.75 18.63
N ALA A 383 -7.27 5.42 17.62
CA ALA A 383 -6.34 4.86 16.64
C ALA A 383 -5.13 5.80 16.51
N PRO A 384 -4.14 5.48 15.65
CA PRO A 384 -3.02 6.36 15.36
C PRO A 384 -3.44 7.64 14.60
N THR A 385 -4.00 8.63 15.31
CA THR A 385 -4.38 9.95 14.79
C THR A 385 -3.57 11.06 15.48
N PRO A 386 -3.46 12.26 14.89
CA PRO A 386 -2.44 13.24 15.29
C PRO A 386 -2.57 13.77 16.72
N VAL A 387 -1.40 13.99 17.33
CA VAL A 387 -1.20 15.08 18.29
C VAL A 387 -0.81 16.34 17.49
N VAL A 388 -1.42 17.49 17.80
CA VAL A 388 -1.10 18.79 17.19
C VAL A 388 -0.77 19.84 18.25
N GLU A 389 0.24 20.67 18.02
CA GLU A 389 0.54 21.83 18.88
C GLU A 389 -0.08 23.11 18.31
N SER A 390 -0.72 23.92 19.18
CA SER A 390 -1.08 25.31 18.90
C SER A 390 -0.91 26.14 20.17
N GLU A 391 -0.35 27.35 20.04
CA GLU A 391 -0.17 28.31 21.14
C GLU A 391 0.49 27.72 22.42
N GLY A 392 1.43 26.78 22.26
CA GLY A 392 2.10 26.12 23.39
C GLY A 392 1.27 25.03 24.08
N VAL A 393 0.20 24.56 23.45
CA VAL A 393 -0.69 23.49 23.94
C VAL A 393 -0.78 22.38 22.90
N LEU A 394 -0.57 21.14 23.35
CA LEU A 394 -0.78 19.92 22.61
C LEU A 394 -2.24 19.49 22.70
N TYR A 395 -2.80 19.04 21.58
CA TYR A 395 -4.18 18.58 21.43
C TYR A 395 -4.21 17.19 20.81
N ARG A 396 -5.04 16.30 21.36
CA ARG A 396 -5.21 14.91 20.90
C ARG A 396 -6.67 14.53 20.99
N GLY A 397 -7.24 14.09 19.86
CA GLY A 397 -8.56 13.46 19.84
C GLY A 397 -8.48 12.06 20.44
N MET A 398 -9.49 11.70 21.25
CA MET A 398 -9.70 10.36 21.79
C MET A 398 -11.21 10.07 21.86
N GLU A 399 -11.57 8.81 22.01
CA GLU A 399 -12.95 8.40 22.25
C GLU A 399 -13.10 7.64 23.57
N THR A 400 -14.34 7.48 24.02
CA THR A 400 -14.68 6.70 25.20
C THR A 400 -16.02 6.00 25.03
N TRP A 401 -16.12 4.76 25.51
CA TRP A 401 -17.41 4.12 25.74
C TRP A 401 -17.94 4.53 27.12
N ALA A 402 -19.24 4.84 27.20
CA ALA A 402 -19.88 5.43 28.37
C ALA A 402 -21.09 4.63 28.89
N GLY A 403 -21.04 3.29 28.79
CA GLY A 403 -21.91 2.36 29.53
C GLY A 403 -23.41 2.40 29.26
N SER A 404 -23.92 3.27 28.39
CA SER A 404 -25.36 3.37 28.10
C SER A 404 -25.79 2.27 27.12
N GLN A 405 -26.56 1.31 27.62
CA GLN A 405 -27.23 0.22 26.89
C GLN A 405 -28.26 0.64 25.80
N TYR A 406 -28.22 1.90 25.36
CA TYR A 406 -29.17 2.53 24.44
C TYR A 406 -28.51 3.31 23.28
N VAL A 407 -27.18 3.44 23.26
CA VAL A 407 -26.42 4.04 22.15
C VAL A 407 -25.29 3.08 21.80
N ASN A 408 -25.33 2.53 20.58
CA ASN A 408 -24.22 1.77 20.04
C ASN A 408 -23.08 2.74 19.67
N GLY A 409 -21.86 2.47 20.15
CA GLY A 409 -20.66 3.17 19.71
C GLY A 409 -19.93 4.00 20.76
N TYR A 410 -18.96 4.79 20.30
CA TYR A 410 -18.11 5.62 21.15
C TYR A 410 -18.48 7.11 21.09
N ASN A 411 -18.17 7.80 22.17
CA ASN A 411 -18.33 9.24 22.33
C ASN A 411 -16.97 9.95 22.26
N ALA A 412 -16.90 11.15 21.69
CA ALA A 412 -15.64 11.84 21.42
C ALA A 412 -15.21 12.76 22.57
N LEU A 413 -13.91 12.97 22.74
CA LEU A 413 -13.37 13.98 23.67
C LEU A 413 -12.04 14.55 23.16
N MET A 414 -11.74 15.78 23.57
CA MET A 414 -10.44 16.40 23.36
C MET A 414 -9.58 16.22 24.60
N MET A 415 -8.39 15.63 24.45
CA MET A 415 -7.30 15.74 25.41
C MET A 415 -6.43 16.96 25.08
N SER A 416 -5.95 17.65 26.12
CA SER A 416 -5.00 18.74 25.98
C SER A 416 -3.93 18.71 27.08
N ALA A 417 -2.71 19.15 26.74
CA ALA A 417 -1.60 19.32 27.67
C ALA A 417 -0.76 20.54 27.28
N LYS A 418 -0.14 21.23 28.22
CA LYS A 418 0.85 22.27 27.84
C LYS A 418 2.07 21.59 27.22
N SER A 419 2.67 22.19 26.20
CA SER A 419 3.73 21.57 25.42
C SER A 419 5.09 21.58 26.13
N ASP A 420 5.27 22.44 27.12
CA ASP A 420 6.43 22.47 28.03
C ASP A 420 6.37 21.34 29.07
N CYS A 421 5.18 20.90 29.49
CA CYS A 421 5.02 19.81 30.45
C CYS A 421 5.62 18.46 30.00
N LEU A 422 5.78 18.21 28.69
CA LEU A 422 6.45 17.00 28.19
C LEU A 422 7.98 17.13 28.10
N SER A 423 8.55 18.33 28.27
CA SER A 423 9.97 18.62 27.95
C SER A 423 11.02 18.09 28.92
N SER A 424 10.64 17.44 30.02
CA SER A 424 11.57 16.83 30.98
C SER A 424 11.41 15.31 31.08
N GLN A 425 12.51 14.63 31.38
CA GLN A 425 12.58 13.17 31.57
C GLN A 425 12.21 12.73 33.01
N THR A 426 11.92 13.69 33.91
CA THR A 426 12.07 13.49 35.36
C THR A 426 10.77 13.58 36.18
N GLN A 427 9.60 13.69 35.55
CA GLN A 427 8.30 13.74 36.25
C GLN A 427 7.22 12.95 35.51
N ALA A 428 6.39 12.24 36.28
CA ALA A 428 5.25 11.47 35.76
C ALA A 428 4.28 12.38 34.99
N ARG A 429 3.94 12.01 33.76
CA ARG A 429 3.27 12.91 32.79
C ARG A 429 1.75 12.95 32.92
N THR A 430 1.18 12.23 33.88
CA THR A 430 -0.27 12.14 34.13
C THR A 430 -0.91 13.50 34.44
N TRP A 431 -0.27 14.35 35.23
CA TRP A 431 -0.81 15.68 35.57
C TRP A 431 -0.75 16.69 34.42
N CYS A 432 -0.02 16.38 33.35
CA CYS A 432 0.16 17.25 32.20
C CYS A 432 -1.12 17.30 31.33
N TRP A 433 -1.90 16.21 31.33
CA TRP A 433 -3.05 16.02 30.45
C TRP A 433 -4.39 16.25 31.16
N ARG A 434 -5.32 16.92 30.46
CA ARG A 434 -6.73 17.08 30.86
C ARG A 434 -7.64 16.70 29.70
N LYS A 435 -8.87 16.25 30.00
CA LYS A 435 -9.92 16.02 28.99
C LYS A 435 -11.01 17.09 29.02
N SER A 436 -11.69 17.29 27.89
CA SER A 436 -12.92 18.10 27.76
C SER A 436 -14.13 17.42 28.42
N ASN A 437 -15.33 17.99 28.24
CA ASN A 437 -16.54 17.17 28.30
C ASN A 437 -16.48 16.05 27.25
N ILE A 438 -17.23 14.98 27.50
CA ILE A 438 -17.59 14.00 26.48
C ILE A 438 -18.58 14.67 25.51
N LEU A 439 -18.40 14.46 24.22
CA LEU A 439 -19.35 14.76 23.17
C LEU A 439 -20.05 13.46 22.78
N GLU A 440 -21.25 13.28 23.32
CA GLU A 440 -22.14 12.17 22.98
C GLU A 440 -22.68 12.34 21.55
N PHE A 441 -23.09 11.24 20.92
CA PHE A 441 -23.79 11.30 19.64
C PHE A 441 -25.27 11.65 19.85
N ASP A 442 -25.82 12.56 19.05
CA ASP A 442 -27.23 12.95 19.08
C ASP A 442 -27.85 12.76 17.69
N GLU A 443 -28.82 11.86 17.59
CA GLU A 443 -29.58 11.61 16.35
C GLU A 443 -30.31 12.85 15.82
N GLY A 444 -30.57 13.85 16.66
CA GLY A 444 -31.14 15.14 16.29
C GLY A 444 -30.25 15.96 15.35
N TRP A 445 -28.93 15.71 15.33
CA TRP A 445 -28.00 16.37 14.40
C TRP A 445 -28.00 15.74 13.00
N VAL A 446 -28.46 14.50 12.87
CA VAL A 446 -28.40 13.72 11.62
C VAL A 446 -29.42 14.27 10.60
N PRO A 447 -28.98 14.70 9.40
CA PRO A 447 -29.87 15.18 8.35
C PRO A 447 -30.96 14.16 8.02
N HIS A 448 -32.20 14.62 7.84
CA HIS A 448 -33.35 13.73 7.59
C HIS A 448 -33.14 12.83 6.36
N ALA A 449 -32.46 13.32 5.32
CA ALA A 449 -32.14 12.57 4.10
C ALA A 449 -31.23 11.34 4.33
N TRP A 450 -30.54 11.25 5.47
CA TRP A 450 -29.67 10.11 5.81
C TRP A 450 -30.41 9.00 6.56
N LYS A 451 -31.65 9.25 7.02
CA LYS A 451 -32.41 8.35 7.88
C LYS A 451 -33.18 7.31 7.05
N VAL A 452 -32.46 6.31 6.55
CA VAL A 452 -33.04 5.26 5.67
C VAL A 452 -33.58 4.08 6.47
N TYR A 453 -32.76 3.51 7.36
CA TYR A 453 -33.13 2.51 8.38
C TYR A 453 -32.37 2.80 9.69
N SER A 454 -32.58 1.99 10.74
CA SER A 454 -32.01 2.17 12.09
C SER A 454 -30.58 2.73 12.09
N LEU A 455 -30.40 3.90 12.70
CA LEU A 455 -29.12 4.60 12.71
C LEU A 455 -28.17 3.94 13.71
N ASP A 456 -27.06 3.42 13.21
CA ASP A 456 -25.93 2.91 14.01
C ASP A 456 -24.75 3.90 13.94
N LEU A 457 -25.07 5.19 13.83
CA LEU A 457 -24.09 6.27 13.63
C LEU A 457 -23.44 6.65 14.96
N HIS A 458 -22.12 6.65 15.01
CA HIS A 458 -21.35 7.07 16.18
C HIS A 458 -19.98 7.65 15.82
N TRP A 459 -19.30 8.24 16.80
CA TRP A 459 -17.97 8.82 16.63
C TRP A 459 -16.87 7.75 16.74
N GLN A 460 -15.82 7.88 15.93
CA GLN A 460 -14.54 7.16 16.09
C GLN A 460 -13.35 8.01 15.62
N GLU A 461 -12.15 7.65 16.08
CA GLU A 461 -10.84 7.98 15.50
C GLU A 461 -10.66 9.47 15.14
N SER A 462 -10.89 10.29 16.15
CA SER A 462 -10.89 11.74 16.04
C SER A 462 -9.51 12.32 15.68
N ASN A 463 -9.50 13.26 14.74
CA ASN A 463 -8.32 14.02 14.31
C ASN A 463 -8.33 15.41 14.94
N ALA A 464 -7.39 15.70 15.83
CA ALA A 464 -7.19 17.06 16.33
C ALA A 464 -6.47 17.91 15.27
N VAL A 465 -7.09 19.01 14.84
CA VAL A 465 -6.59 19.87 13.76
C VAL A 465 -6.80 21.34 14.09
N VAL A 466 -5.79 22.18 13.85
CA VAL A 466 -5.88 23.64 13.93
C VAL A 466 -6.47 24.16 12.63
N GLY A 467 -7.64 24.81 12.69
CA GLY A 467 -8.30 25.41 11.54
C GLY A 467 -7.61 26.67 11.01
N PRO A 468 -8.04 27.20 9.85
CA PRO A 468 -7.39 28.36 9.22
C PRO A 468 -7.55 29.65 10.04
N ASN A 469 -8.54 29.69 10.95
CA ASN A 469 -8.81 30.77 11.90
C ASN A 469 -8.04 30.64 13.23
N GLY A 470 -7.22 29.60 13.41
CA GLY A 470 -6.49 29.33 14.66
C GLY A 470 -7.30 28.58 15.73
N GLU A 471 -8.61 28.36 15.54
CA GLU A 471 -9.39 27.50 16.44
C GLU A 471 -8.97 26.02 16.29
N VAL A 472 -9.21 25.22 17.32
CA VAL A 472 -8.91 23.78 17.33
C VAL A 472 -10.20 22.99 17.15
N TYR A 473 -10.20 22.06 16.20
CA TYR A 473 -11.32 21.18 15.89
C TYR A 473 -10.95 19.72 16.14
N LEU A 474 -11.96 18.88 16.37
CA LEU A 474 -11.91 17.47 16.04
C LEU A 474 -12.63 17.25 14.71
N ILE A 475 -11.95 16.65 13.74
CA ILE A 475 -12.57 16.05 12.56
C ILE A 475 -12.73 14.55 12.86
N LEU A 476 -13.97 14.08 12.82
CA LEU A 476 -14.40 12.80 13.37
C LEU A 476 -14.75 11.85 12.23
N ARG A 477 -14.27 10.59 12.29
CA ARG A 477 -14.88 9.51 11.52
C ARG A 477 -16.28 9.28 12.07
N VAL A 478 -17.25 9.27 11.16
CA VAL A 478 -18.62 8.87 11.45
C VAL A 478 -18.73 7.41 11.02
N ASP A 479 -18.95 6.51 11.96
CA ASP A 479 -19.20 5.11 11.62
C ASP A 479 -20.67 4.85 11.29
N GLY A 480 -21.00 3.65 10.82
CA GLY A 480 -22.37 3.26 10.49
C GLY A 480 -22.96 3.96 9.25
N GLN A 481 -22.12 4.60 8.42
CA GLN A 481 -22.55 5.27 7.19
C GLN A 481 -23.24 4.26 6.24
N GLN A 482 -24.35 4.69 5.63
CA GLN A 482 -25.14 3.93 4.66
C GLN A 482 -25.18 4.67 3.32
N THR A 483 -25.78 4.08 2.28
CA THR A 483 -25.76 4.61 0.90
C THR A 483 -26.23 6.05 0.75
N ALA A 484 -27.11 6.55 1.63
CA ALA A 484 -27.57 7.95 1.62
C ALA A 484 -26.58 8.95 2.27
N CYS A 485 -25.53 8.47 2.93
CA CYS A 485 -24.60 9.27 3.73
C CYS A 485 -23.14 8.79 3.66
N PHE A 486 -22.72 8.17 2.55
CA PHE A 486 -21.31 7.86 2.31
C PHE A 486 -20.45 9.13 2.17
N ASN A 487 -19.14 8.96 2.42
CA ASN A 487 -18.13 9.99 2.28
C ASN A 487 -18.45 11.22 3.14
N LYS A 488 -18.56 11.01 4.46
CA LYS A 488 -18.87 12.03 5.47
C LYS A 488 -17.92 12.00 6.65
N ALA A 489 -17.64 13.18 7.18
CA ALA A 489 -17.01 13.38 8.48
C ALA A 489 -17.88 14.31 9.34
N ALA A 490 -17.66 14.31 10.66
CA ALA A 490 -18.25 15.31 11.56
C ALA A 490 -17.18 16.29 12.07
N VAL A 491 -17.58 17.54 12.27
CA VAL A 491 -16.74 18.61 12.81
C VAL A 491 -17.25 18.95 14.20
N ALA A 492 -16.34 18.92 15.17
CA ALA A 492 -16.60 19.41 16.52
C ALA A 492 -15.57 20.49 16.90
N ARG A 493 -16.04 21.63 17.40
CA ARG A 493 -15.19 22.74 17.84
C ARG A 493 -14.77 22.55 19.28
N TYR A 494 -13.48 22.73 19.57
CA TYR A 494 -12.96 22.80 20.93
C TYR A 494 -12.69 24.26 21.33
N THR A 495 -13.14 24.65 22.53
CA THR A 495 -12.94 25.98 23.10
C THR A 495 -11.97 25.90 24.30
N PRO A 496 -10.67 26.25 24.13
CA PRO A 496 -9.65 26.05 25.18
C PRO A 496 -9.92 26.75 26.51
N SER A 497 -10.54 27.93 26.47
CA SER A 497 -10.84 28.77 27.64
C SER A 497 -11.91 28.18 28.56
N THR A 498 -12.87 27.42 28.01
CA THR A 498 -13.94 26.75 28.76
C THR A 498 -13.74 25.23 28.88
N ASN A 499 -12.71 24.69 28.21
CA ASN A 499 -12.45 23.25 28.07
C ASN A 499 -13.68 22.46 27.55
N LYS A 500 -14.40 23.06 26.58
CA LYS A 500 -15.61 22.45 25.99
C LYS A 500 -15.38 22.00 24.56
N LEU A 501 -15.92 20.82 24.24
CA LEU A 501 -16.04 20.26 22.90
C LEU A 501 -17.54 20.26 22.53
N ARG A 502 -17.89 20.78 21.34
CA ARG A 502 -19.26 20.86 20.83
C ARG A 502 -19.31 20.41 19.37
N PHE A 503 -20.32 19.62 19.01
CA PHE A 503 -20.63 19.36 17.61
C PHE A 503 -20.95 20.67 16.87
N GLU A 504 -20.49 20.80 15.63
CA GLU A 504 -20.72 21.98 14.79
C GLU A 504 -21.51 21.63 13.53
N LYS A 505 -21.03 20.67 12.73
CA LYS A 505 -21.71 20.19 11.51
C LYS A 505 -21.16 18.86 11.02
N PHE A 506 -21.88 18.22 10.11
CA PHE A 506 -21.29 17.24 9.19
C PHE A 506 -20.68 17.95 7.97
N ILE A 507 -19.71 17.32 7.32
CA ILE A 507 -19.09 17.75 6.05
C ILE A 507 -18.96 16.58 5.08
N ASP A 508 -18.87 16.91 3.79
CA ASP A 508 -18.42 15.97 2.77
C ASP A 508 -16.93 15.72 2.92
N PHE A 509 -16.52 14.46 3.04
CA PHE A 509 -15.14 14.07 3.26
C PHE A 509 -14.86 12.74 2.55
N PRO A 510 -13.72 12.56 1.84
CA PRO A 510 -13.50 11.39 0.97
C PRO A 510 -13.12 10.11 1.74
N SER A 511 -13.88 9.76 2.78
CA SER A 511 -13.76 8.56 3.62
C SER A 511 -15.10 8.21 4.26
N SER A 512 -15.39 6.92 4.41
CA SER A 512 -16.59 6.39 5.08
C SER A 512 -16.22 5.87 6.48
N SER A 513 -16.61 4.64 6.84
CA SER A 513 -16.22 3.91 8.07
C SER A 513 -14.73 3.53 8.13
N THR A 514 -13.83 4.38 7.62
CA THR A 514 -12.41 4.12 7.38
C THR A 514 -11.56 5.20 8.06
N LYS A 515 -10.57 4.78 8.85
CA LYS A 515 -9.65 5.67 9.57
C LYS A 515 -8.85 6.54 8.59
N PHE A 516 -8.82 7.84 8.84
CA PHE A 516 -8.01 8.81 8.12
C PHE A 516 -7.11 9.63 9.06
N VAL A 517 -6.08 10.28 8.50
CA VAL A 517 -5.21 11.23 9.20
C VAL A 517 -5.15 12.54 8.42
N ILE A 518 -5.46 13.65 9.09
CA ILE A 518 -5.37 15.01 8.54
C ILE A 518 -4.16 15.72 9.15
N ARG A 519 -3.30 16.29 8.30
CA ARG A 519 -2.25 17.24 8.74
C ARG A 519 -2.24 18.48 7.86
N ARG A 520 -1.82 19.60 8.44
CA ARG A 520 -1.67 20.87 7.72
C ARG A 520 -0.21 21.05 7.32
N ASP A 521 0.04 21.28 6.05
CA ASP A 521 1.37 21.62 5.55
C ASP A 521 1.73 23.07 5.96
N PRO A 522 2.82 23.31 6.71
CA PRO A 522 3.25 24.65 7.06
C PRO A 522 3.72 25.49 5.86
N ALA A 523 4.08 24.90 4.71
CA ALA A 523 4.51 25.62 3.52
C ALA A 523 3.33 26.15 2.69
N THR A 524 2.50 25.26 2.15
CA THR A 524 1.32 25.62 1.33
C THR A 524 0.13 26.13 2.16
N LYS A 525 0.16 25.95 3.48
CA LYS A 525 -0.95 26.24 4.42
C LYS A 525 -2.20 25.37 4.25
N ARG A 526 -2.20 24.44 3.30
CA ARG A 526 -3.29 23.49 3.02
C ARG A 526 -3.33 22.34 4.00
N TYR A 527 -4.50 21.73 4.10
CA TYR A 527 -4.71 20.45 4.75
C TYR A 527 -4.56 19.34 3.73
N PHE A 528 -3.99 18.22 4.16
CA PHE A 528 -3.91 16.99 3.39
C PHE A 528 -4.40 15.82 4.22
N ALA A 529 -4.86 14.77 3.55
CA ALA A 529 -5.24 13.51 4.17
C ALA A 529 -5.01 12.35 3.21
N LEU A 530 -4.72 11.17 3.76
CA LEU A 530 -4.75 9.90 3.03
C LEU A 530 -6.03 9.16 3.44
N THR A 531 -6.91 8.87 2.47
CA THR A 531 -8.31 8.45 2.73
C THR A 531 -8.79 7.33 1.81
N ASN A 532 -9.86 6.65 2.23
CA ASN A 532 -10.51 5.58 1.46
C ASN A 532 -11.94 6.01 1.09
N PRO A 533 -12.13 6.70 -0.05
CA PRO A 533 -13.46 7.11 -0.51
C PRO A 533 -14.25 5.89 -0.98
N VAL A 534 -15.57 5.95 -0.81
CA VAL A 534 -16.50 5.04 -1.48
C VAL A 534 -16.64 5.48 -2.93
N THR A 535 -16.29 4.60 -3.87
CA THR A 535 -16.23 4.84 -5.33
C THR A 535 -17.26 4.04 -6.13
N GLY A 536 -18.31 3.52 -5.48
CA GLY A 536 -19.38 2.78 -6.15
C GLY A 536 -20.69 2.80 -5.38
N PRO A 537 -21.86 2.88 -6.05
CA PRO A 537 -23.17 2.96 -5.39
C PRO A 537 -23.78 1.59 -5.04
N THR A 538 -23.02 0.50 -5.16
CA THR A 538 -23.51 -0.85 -4.83
C THR A 538 -23.73 -1.02 -3.32
N PRO A 539 -24.74 -1.79 -2.88
CA PRO A 539 -24.89 -2.15 -1.47
C PRO A 539 -23.60 -2.77 -0.89
N ASN A 540 -23.37 -2.59 0.42
CA ASN A 540 -22.23 -3.10 1.17
C ASN A 540 -20.87 -2.44 0.82
N THR A 541 -20.87 -1.19 0.34
CA THR A 541 -19.66 -0.40 0.03
C THR A 541 -19.23 0.56 1.15
N GLU A 542 -19.99 0.68 2.24
CA GLU A 542 -19.69 1.50 3.41
C GLU A 542 -18.28 1.25 4.00
N SER A 543 -17.80 0.02 3.87
CA SER A 543 -16.49 -0.45 4.35
C SER A 543 -15.41 -0.49 3.26
N GLN A 544 -15.62 0.12 2.09
CA GLN A 544 -14.67 0.11 0.97
C GLN A 544 -13.30 0.63 1.40
N ARG A 545 -12.26 -0.20 1.21
CA ARG A 545 -10.86 0.10 1.56
C ARG A 545 -9.87 -0.24 0.44
N ASN A 546 -10.33 -0.81 -0.67
CA ASN A 546 -9.51 -1.28 -1.79
C ASN A 546 -8.88 -0.15 -2.64
N VAL A 547 -9.26 1.11 -2.39
CA VAL A 547 -8.74 2.32 -3.04
C VAL A 547 -8.26 3.29 -1.96
N LEU A 548 -7.02 3.76 -2.06
CA LEU A 548 -6.41 4.79 -1.21
C LEU A 548 -6.05 6.01 -2.06
N VAL A 549 -6.49 7.20 -1.65
CA VAL A 549 -6.20 8.45 -2.37
C VAL A 549 -5.52 9.48 -1.48
N LEU A 550 -4.87 10.47 -2.10
CA LEU A 550 -4.50 11.73 -1.45
C LEU A 550 -5.67 12.70 -1.61
N ALA A 551 -6.07 13.35 -0.53
CA ALA A 551 -7.06 14.42 -0.52
C ALA A 551 -6.46 15.71 0.06
N THR A 552 -6.99 16.87 -0.33
CA THR A 552 -6.59 18.18 0.17
C THR A 552 -7.78 19.11 0.41
N SER A 553 -7.59 20.09 1.27
CA SER A 553 -8.53 21.19 1.55
C SER A 553 -7.75 22.48 1.84
N ASP A 554 -8.25 23.62 1.38
CA ASP A 554 -7.68 24.94 1.72
C ASP A 554 -8.23 25.46 3.07
N ASP A 555 -9.40 24.99 3.52
CA ASP A 555 -10.18 25.57 4.63
C ASP A 555 -10.58 24.57 5.74
N LEU A 556 -10.17 23.31 5.63
CA LEU A 556 -10.51 22.15 6.49
C LEU A 556 -11.95 21.60 6.29
N MET A 557 -12.79 22.27 5.51
CA MET A 557 -14.22 21.99 5.36
C MET A 557 -14.56 21.39 3.99
N GLU A 558 -14.05 22.00 2.92
CA GLU A 558 -14.27 21.60 1.54
C GLU A 558 -13.08 20.79 1.04
N TRP A 559 -13.31 19.52 0.66
CA TRP A 559 -12.25 18.57 0.31
C TRP A 559 -12.26 18.20 -1.17
N LYS A 560 -11.07 17.93 -1.72
CA LYS A 560 -10.85 17.48 -3.10
C LYS A 560 -9.87 16.32 -3.13
N VAL A 561 -10.04 15.38 -4.05
CA VAL A 561 -9.09 14.28 -4.29
C VAL A 561 -8.04 14.70 -5.32
N CYS A 562 -6.80 14.25 -5.09
CA CYS A 562 -5.58 14.63 -5.81
C CYS A 562 -5.12 13.58 -6.83
N GLY A 563 -5.68 13.66 -8.03
CA GLY A 563 -5.31 12.84 -9.19
C GLY A 563 -5.74 11.38 -9.06
N GLU A 564 -5.00 10.50 -9.72
CA GLU A 564 -5.20 9.04 -9.68
C GLU A 564 -4.96 8.48 -8.26
N PRO A 565 -5.63 7.36 -7.88
CA PRO A 565 -5.38 6.66 -6.62
C PRO A 565 -3.90 6.36 -6.36
N LEU A 566 -3.49 6.46 -5.10
CA LEU A 566 -2.15 6.10 -4.65
C LEU A 566 -1.96 4.59 -4.64
N LEU A 567 -2.94 3.87 -4.10
CA LEU A 567 -3.01 2.41 -4.14
C LEU A 567 -4.44 2.03 -4.55
N HIS A 568 -4.56 1.05 -5.43
CA HIS A 568 -5.82 0.44 -5.82
C HIS A 568 -5.59 -1.06 -6.00
N ASP A 569 -6.67 -1.84 -6.08
CA ASP A 569 -6.56 -3.28 -6.29
C ASP A 569 -6.09 -3.60 -7.71
N ASP A 570 -4.90 -4.20 -7.81
CA ASP A 570 -4.26 -4.66 -9.04
C ASP A 570 -4.21 -6.20 -9.14
N THR A 571 -4.90 -6.93 -8.24
CA THR A 571 -4.79 -8.39 -8.13
C THR A 571 -5.51 -9.14 -9.26
N GLY A 572 -6.38 -8.46 -10.00
CA GLY A 572 -7.26 -9.06 -11.01
C GLY A 572 -8.53 -9.71 -10.43
N PHE A 573 -8.86 -9.46 -9.16
CA PHE A 573 -10.18 -9.78 -8.62
C PHE A 573 -11.29 -9.00 -9.34
N ASP A 574 -12.50 -9.56 -9.34
CA ASP A 574 -13.68 -8.75 -9.64
C ASP A 574 -13.98 -7.74 -8.52
N TRP A 575 -14.89 -6.81 -8.78
CA TRP A 575 -15.23 -5.75 -7.82
C TRP A 575 -15.68 -6.27 -6.45
N THR A 576 -16.42 -7.39 -6.41
CA THR A 576 -16.96 -7.93 -5.16
C THR A 576 -15.87 -8.60 -4.32
N ASP A 577 -15.01 -9.39 -4.96
CA ASP A 577 -13.86 -10.00 -4.27
C ASP A 577 -12.80 -8.94 -3.90
N SER A 578 -12.62 -7.90 -4.71
CA SER A 578 -11.78 -6.75 -4.38
C SER A 578 -12.22 -6.04 -3.08
N LEU A 579 -13.52 -5.72 -2.97
CA LEU A 579 -14.10 -5.16 -1.75
C LEU A 579 -13.94 -6.06 -0.52
N ARG A 580 -13.89 -7.39 -0.71
CA ARG A 580 -13.81 -8.38 0.38
C ARG A 580 -12.38 -8.65 0.84
N PHE A 581 -11.42 -8.70 -0.07
CA PHE A 581 -10.07 -9.20 0.20
C PHE A 581 -8.97 -8.14 0.13
N THR A 582 -9.23 -6.99 -0.51
CA THR A 582 -8.24 -5.93 -0.69
C THR A 582 -8.57 -4.69 0.15
N GLY A 583 -7.57 -4.18 0.88
CA GLY A 583 -7.68 -2.96 1.66
C GLY A 583 -6.33 -2.28 1.85
N PHE A 584 -6.27 -0.97 1.63
CA PHE A 584 -5.10 -0.10 1.82
C PHE A 584 -5.48 1.06 2.74
N GLN A 585 -5.39 0.83 4.05
CA GLN A 585 -6.24 1.53 5.02
C GLN A 585 -5.49 1.90 6.30
N TYR A 586 -6.20 2.54 7.23
CA TYR A 586 -5.70 2.91 8.56
C TYR A 586 -4.43 3.77 8.55
N VAL A 587 -4.20 4.46 7.44
CA VAL A 587 -2.91 5.10 7.14
C VAL A 587 -2.59 6.18 8.16
N ASP A 588 -1.39 6.12 8.72
CA ASP A 588 -0.74 7.26 9.37
C ASP A 588 0.48 7.66 8.55
N TRP A 589 0.80 8.94 8.58
CA TRP A 589 1.73 9.56 7.66
C TRP A 589 2.28 10.86 8.22
N GLN A 590 3.42 11.31 7.72
CA GLN A 590 4.06 12.58 8.06
C GLN A 590 4.54 13.29 6.79
N PHE A 591 4.69 14.61 6.86
CA PHE A 591 5.49 15.34 5.86
C PHE A 591 6.98 15.06 6.08
N ASP A 592 7.71 14.90 4.99
CA ASP A 592 9.15 14.62 4.97
C ASP A 592 9.80 15.49 3.89
N GLY A 593 10.05 16.75 4.23
CA GLY A 593 10.48 17.77 3.26
C GLY A 593 9.38 18.06 2.22
N LEU A 594 9.64 17.69 0.96
CA LEU A 594 8.68 17.83 -0.15
C LEU A 594 7.80 16.58 -0.34
N ASP A 595 8.05 15.52 0.43
CA ASP A 595 7.41 14.22 0.30
C ASP A 595 6.45 13.94 1.46
N ILE A 596 5.65 12.88 1.31
CA ILE A 596 4.95 12.24 2.43
C ILE A 596 5.55 10.85 2.63
N ILE A 597 5.86 10.52 3.90
CA ILE A 597 6.11 9.15 4.35
C ILE A 597 4.86 8.61 5.04
N ALA A 598 4.47 7.37 4.76
CA ALA A 598 3.25 6.78 5.28
C ALA A 598 3.42 5.28 5.60
N ALA A 599 2.67 4.82 6.61
CA ALA A 599 2.53 3.41 6.96
C ALA A 599 1.05 2.99 6.80
N VAL A 600 0.82 1.99 5.96
CA VAL A 600 -0.49 1.53 5.49
C VAL A 600 -0.75 0.13 6.03
N ARG A 601 -1.92 -0.10 6.64
CA ARG A 601 -2.42 -1.44 6.99
C ARG A 601 -2.97 -2.06 5.71
N SER A 602 -2.41 -3.16 5.25
CA SER A 602 -2.81 -3.75 3.97
C SER A 602 -3.34 -5.18 4.11
N GLY A 603 -4.59 -5.38 3.74
CA GLY A 603 -5.11 -6.69 3.32
C GLY A 603 -4.87 -6.79 1.82
N TYR A 604 -3.92 -7.61 1.38
CA TYR A 604 -3.51 -7.61 -0.03
C TYR A 604 -2.77 -8.90 -0.39
N ARG A 605 -2.98 -9.42 -1.62
CA ARG A 605 -2.33 -10.62 -2.20
C ARG A 605 -2.12 -11.74 -1.17
N GLY A 606 -3.20 -12.45 -0.83
CA GLY A 606 -3.24 -13.49 0.20
C GLY A 606 -3.69 -12.99 1.58
N ALA A 607 -4.51 -11.95 1.67
CA ALA A 607 -5.23 -11.65 2.90
C ALA A 607 -6.57 -12.40 2.88
N ASN A 608 -7.04 -12.84 4.05
CA ASN A 608 -8.34 -13.51 4.16
C ASN A 608 -9.53 -12.54 4.23
N SER A 609 -9.29 -11.25 4.52
CA SER A 609 -10.22 -10.16 4.20
C SER A 609 -9.47 -8.83 4.10
N PHE A 610 -10.15 -7.79 3.62
CA PHE A 610 -9.65 -6.41 3.63
C PHE A 610 -9.26 -5.99 5.06
N HIS A 611 -10.03 -6.40 6.07
CA HIS A 611 -9.85 -6.02 7.46
C HIS A 611 -8.69 -6.78 8.10
N ASN A 612 -8.63 -8.08 7.87
CA ASN A 612 -7.66 -9.00 8.46
C ASN A 612 -6.33 -8.92 7.68
N ALA A 613 -5.68 -7.78 7.85
CA ALA A 613 -4.50 -7.37 7.09
C ALA A 613 -3.30 -8.30 7.35
N ASN A 614 -2.70 -8.77 6.27
CA ASN A 614 -1.54 -9.67 6.28
C ASN A 614 -0.20 -8.92 6.28
N ARG A 615 -0.19 -7.59 6.10
CA ARG A 615 1.05 -6.78 6.07
C ARG A 615 0.84 -5.34 6.53
N VAL A 616 1.95 -4.73 6.93
CA VAL A 616 2.10 -3.26 7.02
C VAL A 616 3.08 -2.83 5.93
N THR A 617 2.69 -1.78 5.22
CA THR A 617 3.32 -1.33 3.99
C THR A 617 3.81 0.11 4.16
N PHE A 618 5.09 0.35 3.93
CA PHE A 618 5.67 1.68 3.81
C PHE A 618 5.35 2.26 2.43
N LEU A 619 5.09 3.56 2.40
CA LEU A 619 4.64 4.31 1.25
C LEU A 619 5.34 5.68 1.24
N ARG A 620 6.22 5.94 0.27
CA ARG A 620 6.73 7.29 0.00
C ARG A 620 6.01 7.91 -1.19
N ILE A 621 5.41 9.09 -0.98
CA ILE A 621 4.71 9.88 -2.00
C ILE A 621 5.56 11.11 -2.30
N PRO A 622 6.32 11.14 -3.41
CA PRO A 622 7.18 12.28 -3.72
C PRO A 622 6.38 13.49 -4.16
N HIS A 623 6.86 14.69 -3.82
CA HIS A 623 6.32 15.98 -4.28
C HIS A 623 4.79 16.11 -4.15
N PHE A 624 4.23 15.75 -2.98
CA PHE A 624 2.77 15.65 -2.78
C PHE A 624 2.01 16.92 -3.19
N ALA A 625 2.60 18.11 -2.94
CA ALA A 625 1.99 19.42 -3.17
C ALA A 625 1.84 19.80 -4.65
N THR A 626 2.53 19.13 -5.58
CA THR A 626 2.43 19.40 -7.03
C THR A 626 1.39 18.55 -7.74
N ARG A 627 0.69 17.65 -7.02
CA ARG A 627 -0.41 16.86 -7.58
C ARG A 627 -1.62 17.76 -7.87
N GLN A 628 -2.27 17.55 -9.01
CA GLN A 628 -3.52 18.23 -9.35
C GLN A 628 -4.67 17.68 -8.50
N CYS A 629 -5.45 18.57 -7.88
CA CYS A 629 -6.54 18.20 -6.97
C CYS A 629 -7.84 18.90 -7.39
N GLU A 630 -8.61 18.22 -8.24
CA GLU A 630 -9.75 18.81 -8.95
C GLU A 630 -11.07 18.06 -8.67
N THR A 631 -11.01 16.80 -8.21
CA THR A 631 -12.19 15.94 -8.01
C THR A 631 -12.93 16.28 -6.71
N GLY A 632 -14.08 16.95 -6.82
CA GLY A 632 -14.93 17.32 -5.69
C GLY A 632 -15.91 16.21 -5.26
N PRO A 633 -16.70 16.45 -4.18
CA PRO A 633 -17.58 15.44 -3.55
C PRO A 633 -18.50 14.66 -4.48
N ASN A 634 -19.06 15.34 -5.49
CA ASN A 634 -20.00 14.74 -6.45
C ASN A 634 -19.36 13.66 -7.35
N ASP A 635 -18.04 13.74 -7.56
CA ASP A 635 -17.30 12.91 -8.50
C ASP A 635 -16.51 11.79 -7.79
N TRP A 636 -16.54 11.71 -6.46
CA TRP A 636 -15.81 10.65 -5.72
C TRP A 636 -16.35 9.25 -6.04
N ILE A 637 -17.64 9.14 -6.32
CA ILE A 637 -18.31 7.89 -6.72
C ILE A 637 -17.87 7.43 -8.13
N THR A 638 -17.13 8.25 -8.89
CA THR A 638 -16.62 7.91 -10.24
C THR A 638 -15.08 7.90 -10.34
N ILE A 639 -14.34 8.11 -9.24
CA ILE A 639 -12.85 8.06 -9.22
C ILE A 639 -12.31 6.70 -9.68
N TYR A 640 -12.99 5.62 -9.29
CA TYR A 640 -12.62 4.26 -9.65
C TYR A 640 -13.91 3.45 -9.85
N PRO A 641 -14.53 3.55 -11.05
CA PRO A 641 -15.81 2.91 -11.32
C PRO A 641 -15.64 1.39 -11.42
N GLU A 642 -16.73 0.66 -11.17
CA GLU A 642 -16.81 -0.76 -11.51
C GLU A 642 -16.41 -0.97 -12.98
N PRO A 643 -15.50 -1.92 -13.30
CA PRO A 643 -15.16 -2.24 -14.69
C PRO A 643 -16.45 -2.58 -15.43
N SER A 644 -16.77 -1.82 -16.49
CA SER A 644 -18.02 -2.03 -17.21
C SER A 644 -18.12 -3.49 -17.65
N SER A 645 -19.32 -4.08 -17.61
CA SER A 645 -19.52 -5.51 -17.91
C SER A 645 -19.09 -5.96 -19.31
N ASN A 646 -18.70 -5.02 -20.18
CA ASN A 646 -18.10 -5.26 -21.49
C ASN A 646 -16.55 -5.43 -21.48
N GLU A 647 -15.86 -5.11 -20.38
CA GLU A 647 -14.41 -5.31 -20.22
C GLU A 647 -14.03 -6.57 -19.41
N VAL A 648 -15.01 -7.43 -19.10
CA VAL A 648 -14.76 -8.71 -18.42
C VAL A 648 -14.06 -9.69 -19.38
N TRP A 649 -12.73 -9.71 -19.32
CA TRP A 649 -11.94 -10.82 -19.86
C TRP A 649 -12.28 -12.10 -19.09
N LEU A 650 -13.10 -12.95 -19.71
CA LEU A 650 -13.40 -14.31 -19.26
C LEU A 650 -12.12 -15.15 -19.13
N GLN A 651 -11.58 -15.26 -17.91
CA GLN A 651 -10.61 -16.32 -17.59
C GLN A 651 -10.59 -16.71 -16.10
N GLY A 652 -11.35 -17.76 -15.78
CA GLY A 652 -10.81 -18.82 -14.92
C GLY A 652 -10.97 -18.73 -13.40
N ASN A 653 -12.19 -18.54 -12.86
CA ASN A 653 -12.51 -19.09 -11.54
C ASN A 653 -14.01 -19.41 -11.34
N ARG A 654 -14.41 -20.66 -11.64
CA ARG A 654 -15.70 -21.25 -11.20
C ARG A 654 -15.54 -22.49 -10.30
N ALA A 655 -14.32 -22.75 -9.81
CA ALA A 655 -14.02 -23.92 -8.99
C ALA A 655 -14.11 -23.65 -7.47
N PHE A 656 -14.13 -22.39 -7.03
CA PHE A 656 -14.13 -22.03 -5.60
C PHE A 656 -15.52 -21.71 -5.01
N SER A 657 -16.50 -21.28 -5.82
CA SER A 657 -17.78 -20.78 -5.31
C SER A 657 -18.77 -21.84 -4.79
N GLN A 658 -18.46 -23.13 -4.93
CA GLN A 658 -19.32 -24.23 -4.44
C GLN A 658 -18.88 -24.83 -3.09
N ALA A 659 -17.70 -24.46 -2.57
CA ALA A 659 -17.25 -24.92 -1.25
C ALA A 659 -17.72 -24.02 -0.09
N TYR A 660 -18.05 -22.75 -0.36
CA TYR A 660 -18.27 -21.75 0.69
C TYR A 660 -19.70 -21.71 1.26
N SER A 661 -20.70 -22.19 0.51
CA SER A 661 -22.11 -22.21 0.92
C SER A 661 -22.44 -23.18 2.08
N GLN A 662 -21.45 -23.90 2.60
CA GLN A 662 -21.57 -24.77 3.78
C GLN A 662 -20.81 -24.27 5.01
N ALA A 663 -20.05 -23.17 4.91
CA ALA A 663 -19.23 -22.63 5.99
C ALA A 663 -19.95 -21.56 6.84
N GLU A 664 -20.84 -20.75 6.24
CA GLU A 664 -21.49 -19.62 6.92
C GLU A 664 -22.52 -20.02 8.01
N ALA A 665 -22.87 -21.30 8.12
CA ALA A 665 -23.84 -21.78 9.11
C ALA A 665 -23.24 -22.05 10.52
N ARG A 666 -21.96 -21.74 10.78
CA ARG A 666 -21.27 -22.13 12.05
C ARG A 666 -20.38 -21.07 12.71
N ALA A 667 -20.51 -19.79 12.36
CA ALA A 667 -19.70 -18.71 12.96
C ALA A 667 -20.56 -17.56 13.53
N CYS A 668 -21.40 -17.84 14.52
CA CYS A 668 -22.09 -16.79 15.29
C CYS A 668 -22.49 -17.28 16.70
N PRO A 669 -21.74 -16.91 17.76
CA PRO A 669 -22.10 -17.23 19.14
C PRO A 669 -22.78 -16.04 19.85
N TRP A 670 -24.09 -15.90 19.69
CA TRP A 670 -24.90 -15.13 20.65
C TRP A 670 -25.20 -16.00 21.89
N PRO A 671 -25.05 -15.47 23.12
CA PRO A 671 -25.22 -16.27 24.33
C PRO A 671 -26.70 -16.46 24.68
N GLN A 672 -27.30 -17.58 24.26
CA GLN A 672 -28.57 -18.05 24.82
C GLN A 672 -28.36 -19.10 25.93
N LYS A 673 -29.25 -19.05 26.93
CA LYS A 673 -29.13 -19.75 28.22
C LYS A 673 -29.08 -21.28 28.06
N LYS A 674 -28.21 -21.94 28.83
CA LYS A 674 -28.14 -23.40 28.92
C LYS A 674 -29.36 -23.98 29.64
N THR A 675 -30.02 -24.96 29.03
CA THR A 675 -30.83 -25.98 29.73
C THR A 675 -30.59 -27.37 29.14
N SER A 676 -30.02 -28.26 29.97
CA SER A 676 -30.17 -29.73 30.00
C SER A 676 -30.27 -30.57 28.70
N ALA A 677 -29.23 -31.39 28.50
CA ALA A 677 -29.25 -32.85 28.21
C ALA A 677 -30.05 -33.44 27.02
N GLN A 678 -29.37 -34.17 26.12
CA GLN A 678 -29.41 -35.65 26.01
C GLN A 678 -28.62 -36.25 24.81
N ASN A 679 -27.82 -37.27 25.11
CA ASN A 679 -27.40 -38.48 24.36
C ASN A 679 -27.52 -38.65 22.81
N ALA A 680 -26.36 -38.97 22.22
CA ALA A 680 -26.02 -40.22 21.48
C ALA A 680 -26.22 -40.41 19.95
N SER A 681 -25.25 -41.14 19.36
CA SER A 681 -25.18 -41.76 18.01
C SER A 681 -25.06 -40.79 16.82
N TYR A 682 -24.29 -41.04 15.74
CA TYR A 682 -23.89 -42.32 15.10
C TYR A 682 -22.38 -42.43 14.78
N ALA A 683 -21.96 -43.63 14.34
CA ALA A 683 -20.55 -44.00 14.16
C ALA A 683 -20.20 -44.46 12.72
N ARG A 684 -18.92 -44.23 12.34
CA ARG A 684 -18.08 -44.93 11.34
C ARG A 684 -18.58 -45.07 9.89
N CYS A 685 -17.69 -44.69 8.96
CA CYS A 685 -17.27 -45.61 7.89
C CYS A 685 -15.77 -45.42 7.60
N SER A 686 -15.09 -46.49 7.15
CA SER A 686 -13.63 -46.58 7.04
C SER A 686 -13.21 -47.38 5.81
N ALA A 687 -12.20 -46.96 5.06
CA ALA A 687 -11.38 -47.86 4.23
C ALA A 687 -10.09 -47.21 3.69
N ARG A 688 -9.12 -48.08 3.35
CA ARG A 688 -7.93 -47.82 2.52
C ARG A 688 -8.08 -48.66 1.21
N THR A 689 -7.20 -48.72 0.19
CA THR A 689 -5.79 -48.31 0.01
C THR A 689 -5.45 -48.28 -1.51
N LEU A 690 -4.23 -47.83 -1.86
CA LEU A 690 -3.37 -48.29 -2.98
C LEU A 690 -3.56 -47.73 -4.41
N TYR A 691 -2.39 -47.57 -5.05
CA TYR A 691 -2.10 -47.24 -6.46
C TYR A 691 -2.05 -48.50 -7.35
N PRO A 692 -2.02 -48.36 -8.71
CA PRO A 692 -0.82 -48.82 -9.43
C PRO A 692 -0.42 -48.05 -10.74
N ASP A 693 0.90 -47.99 -10.97
CA ASP A 693 1.69 -48.29 -12.18
C ASP A 693 1.43 -47.77 -13.64
N TYR A 694 2.49 -47.12 -14.16
CA TYR A 694 3.20 -47.26 -15.47
C TYR A 694 2.59 -46.95 -16.87
N PHE A 695 3.50 -46.40 -17.72
CA PHE A 695 3.60 -46.37 -19.19
C PHE A 695 2.35 -46.08 -20.07
N TYR A 696 2.33 -44.92 -20.74
CA TYR A 696 2.78 -44.77 -22.15
C TYR A 696 2.99 -43.29 -22.50
#